data_AF-A0A1M2W2I0-F1
#
_entry.id   AF-A0A1M2W2I0-F1
#
_cell.length_a   1.000
_cell.length_b   1.000
_cell.length_c   1.000
_cell.angle_alpha   90.00
_cell.angle_beta   90.00
_cell.angle_gamma   90.00
#
_symmetry.space_group_name_H-M   'P 1'
#
loop_
_entity.id
_entity.type
_entity.pdbx_description
1 polymer ?
#
loop_
_entity_poly.entity_id
_entity_poly.type
_entity_poly.pdbx_seq_one_letter_code
_entity_poly.pdbx_strand_id
1 'polypeptide(L)'
;KALEKRKPGATIIPVIISSDKTQLTTFGSKTAYPVYITIGNLPKDVRRKPSRRGQILLAYLPSSNLKHISNKAARRRTLANLFHACMAHVLAPLHKAGLDGLDIVSSDGVTRRGHPILAVYIGDYPEQLLVTCCKNGTCPKCAVSREDVGSSMDTNRPLRDLKKVLGALNTFDDGPTAFSRACREAGIKPVVNPFWKDLPYVNIFRSITPDILHQLYQGLVKHLLSWLKAAYGSEELDARCRRIPPNHHIRLFLRGITTLQKVTGKEHSDMCRFLLGLIIGLPLPGGISPVRLVRAVRGLLDFLYLAQYPAHTTDTLALLEDALKHFHSNKSVFTELEIRAHFKLPKLHSLDHYIEAIKLFGTTDNYDTQYTERLHIDFAKDAYRATNHKDEFPQMTTWLEHREKIARHEAYVKWRLRRIASEQEHRLRPSEPNTAVAVPPSGVLPELPLSRDDPIAGIHALAPYNQTRTARARARSVWTSIKIAKWPSVKALSFEAAAERYGALYLRDALAHFVVQYRNPDLSTAEVERASLAVGFRFRKMPAFHKLKFTLNDAQDLGIMDSIQDVAHARPERKDKQGRTVPGRFDTVLLNDGTGGASGVKGYHVAQLRLVFKLPKAACEDLFPDVLAPGHLAYVERFSHFTTPDSVHGLYKVTRRRDPTGARLASVVESYLYLYSPFMLRKLLPRIFWRNLCKLVKGVRILHQQTITAEELCKCRELLNDATLEFEEIYYARDADRLHLVRPCIHALWHGPDEIFFRGALISITQWTMERLIGDLVAELRQHSKPYANLSQRAFLRCQVNALFALCPLLNPNHKPDSELPRGAEVIGDEYVLLRALDNCPWPVSQDEASAFHDFFAETEPGIVDAAARDTYMLKVRRWDRLQLPNGQVVKSAWKENNRPLMSLRLGLRIRRCVKFTDDGETHMGEVRYFAQVGQARRTVALVSVFGPRDEDLYADSYETVDLRPYRGDEALRVIDAKSIKAVVGMIPDEVDDDLDPTTDYQHFHLGREYAVVEKMGFDGGILVGDRDPEGEVEE
;
A
#
# COMPACT_ATOMS: atom_id res chain seq x y z
N LYS A 1 -1.68 -40.82 7.11
CA LYS A 1 -1.05 -42.16 6.87
C LYS A 1 -1.34 -43.15 8.00
N ALA A 2 -0.68 -43.11 9.17
CA ALA A 2 -0.92 -44.11 10.23
C ALA A 2 -2.35 -44.12 10.79
N LEU A 3 -2.92 -42.93 11.05
CA LEU A 3 -4.31 -42.76 11.45
C LEU A 3 -5.28 -43.24 10.35
N GLU A 4 -5.08 -42.76 9.13
CA GLU A 4 -5.89 -43.13 7.95
C GLU A 4 -5.98 -44.66 7.74
N LYS A 5 -4.85 -45.39 7.89
CA LYS A 5 -4.83 -46.86 7.81
C LYS A 5 -5.68 -47.55 8.88
N ARG A 6 -5.90 -46.91 10.04
CA ARG A 6 -6.72 -47.45 11.15
C ARG A 6 -8.17 -46.97 11.11
N LYS A 7 -8.40 -45.74 10.63
CA LYS A 7 -9.68 -45.04 10.63
C LYS A 7 -9.78 -44.18 9.35
N PRO A 8 -10.18 -44.76 8.20
CA PRO A 8 -10.29 -44.03 6.94
C PRO A 8 -11.24 -42.83 7.01
N GLY A 9 -10.92 -41.74 6.30
CA GLY A 9 -11.65 -40.48 6.34
C GLY A 9 -11.39 -39.63 7.59
N ALA A 10 -10.25 -39.82 8.27
CA ALA A 10 -9.92 -39.07 9.48
C ALA A 10 -9.29 -37.70 9.16
N THR A 11 -9.88 -36.62 9.71
CA THR A 11 -9.32 -35.27 9.59
C THR A 11 -8.34 -35.01 10.75
N ILE A 12 -7.09 -34.62 10.47
CA ILE A 12 -6.13 -34.27 11.53
C ILE A 12 -6.32 -32.81 11.95
N ILE A 13 -6.30 -32.58 13.27
CA ILE A 13 -6.28 -31.26 13.87
C ILE A 13 -4.94 -31.10 14.62
N PRO A 14 -3.94 -30.42 14.02
CA PRO A 14 -2.65 -30.23 14.66
C PRO A 14 -2.82 -29.29 15.85
N VAL A 15 -2.71 -29.79 17.07
CA VAL A 15 -2.75 -28.97 18.28
C VAL A 15 -1.37 -28.35 18.50
N ILE A 16 -1.36 -27.04 18.72
CA ILE A 16 -0.16 -26.25 18.99
C ILE A 16 -0.32 -25.69 20.40
N ILE A 17 0.65 -25.99 21.26
CA ILE A 17 0.67 -25.55 22.66
C ILE A 17 1.85 -24.61 22.87
N SER A 18 1.68 -23.62 23.75
CA SER A 18 2.78 -22.81 24.24
C SER A 18 2.70 -22.58 25.75
N SER A 19 3.84 -22.53 26.42
CA SER A 19 3.94 -22.16 27.84
C SER A 19 5.17 -21.30 28.07
N ASP A 20 5.02 -20.30 28.94
CA ASP A 20 6.13 -19.50 29.46
C ASP A 20 5.75 -18.91 30.83
N LYS A 21 6.75 -18.76 31.72
CA LYS A 21 6.56 -18.21 33.06
C LYS A 21 6.82 -16.70 33.06
N THR A 22 5.74 -15.93 33.12
CA THR A 22 5.80 -14.47 33.02
C THR A 22 5.69 -13.76 34.39
N GLN A 23 6.35 -12.61 34.53
CA GLN A 23 6.22 -11.73 35.70
C GLN A 23 4.97 -10.85 35.57
N LEU A 24 4.17 -10.79 36.64
CA LEU A 24 2.92 -10.01 36.68
C LEU A 24 3.15 -8.54 37.06
N THR A 25 4.20 -8.25 37.81
CA THR A 25 4.52 -6.92 38.35
C THR A 25 5.92 -6.47 37.95
N THR A 26 6.08 -5.19 37.62
CA THR A 26 7.41 -4.58 37.31
C THR A 26 8.33 -4.55 38.53
N PHE A 27 7.75 -4.48 39.73
CA PHE A 27 8.42 -4.59 41.02
C PHE A 27 7.68 -5.64 41.85
N GLY A 28 8.37 -6.71 42.27
CA GLY A 28 7.77 -7.82 43.02
C GLY A 28 8.17 -9.19 42.49
N SER A 29 7.74 -10.25 43.19
CA SER A 29 8.07 -11.65 42.90
C SER A 29 6.90 -12.47 42.33
N LYS A 30 5.76 -11.82 42.06
CA LYS A 30 4.53 -12.45 41.55
C LYS A 30 4.70 -12.89 40.09
N THR A 31 4.43 -14.15 39.82
CA THR A 31 4.56 -14.78 38.50
C THR A 31 3.35 -15.66 38.17
N ALA A 32 2.91 -15.59 36.92
CA ALA A 32 1.95 -16.51 36.34
C ALA A 32 2.67 -17.45 35.36
N TYR A 33 2.08 -18.62 35.12
CA TYR A 33 2.62 -19.60 34.19
C TYR A 33 1.51 -20.06 33.22
N PRO A 34 1.03 -19.16 32.34
CA PRO A 34 -0.02 -19.48 31.38
C PRO A 34 0.40 -20.56 30.38
N VAL A 35 -0.56 -21.39 30.00
CA VAL A 35 -0.49 -22.30 28.86
C VAL A 35 -1.52 -21.83 27.83
N TYR A 36 -1.10 -21.62 26.59
CA TYR A 36 -2.00 -21.28 25.48
C TYR A 36 -2.14 -22.47 24.51
N ILE A 37 -3.28 -22.52 23.84
CA ILE A 37 -3.62 -23.53 22.83
C ILE A 37 -4.15 -22.87 21.55
N THR A 38 -3.81 -23.47 20.41
CA THR A 38 -4.34 -23.13 19.08
C THR A 38 -4.26 -24.35 18.16
N ILE A 39 -4.84 -24.26 16.96
CA ILE A 39 -4.86 -25.35 15.97
C ILE A 39 -4.20 -24.94 14.65
N GLY A 40 -3.50 -25.89 14.04
CA GLY A 40 -2.79 -25.73 12.77
C GLY A 40 -3.69 -25.48 11.57
N ASN A 41 -4.96 -25.87 11.64
CA ASN A 41 -5.94 -25.67 10.56
C ASN A 41 -6.39 -24.20 10.41
N LEU A 42 -6.16 -23.34 11.42
CA LEU A 42 -6.42 -21.91 11.29
C LEU A 42 -5.35 -21.25 10.41
N PRO A 43 -5.70 -20.40 9.42
CA PRO A 43 -4.73 -19.63 8.66
C PRO A 43 -3.80 -18.84 9.58
N LYS A 44 -2.50 -18.85 9.31
CA LYS A 44 -1.49 -18.24 10.20
C LYS A 44 -1.75 -16.74 10.44
N ASP A 45 -2.30 -16.04 9.45
CA ASP A 45 -2.68 -14.63 9.56
C ASP A 45 -3.89 -14.35 10.44
N VAL A 46 -4.72 -15.35 10.71
CA VAL A 46 -5.74 -15.32 11.77
C VAL A 46 -5.10 -15.66 13.11
N ARG A 47 -4.26 -16.70 13.14
CA ARG A 47 -3.60 -17.22 14.35
C ARG A 47 -2.64 -16.24 15.02
N ARG A 48 -1.95 -15.41 14.22
CA ARG A 48 -0.97 -14.40 14.68
C ARG A 48 -1.61 -13.12 15.23
N LYS A 49 -2.91 -12.91 15.02
CA LYS A 49 -3.63 -11.66 15.38
C LYS A 49 -4.43 -11.88 16.67
N PRO A 50 -4.00 -11.41 17.87
CA PRO A 50 -4.73 -11.66 19.13
C PRO A 50 -6.19 -11.17 19.09
N SER A 51 -6.45 -10.08 18.37
CA SER A 51 -7.80 -9.55 18.13
C SER A 51 -8.74 -10.50 17.38
N ARG A 52 -8.20 -11.46 16.62
CA ARG A 52 -8.97 -12.53 15.94
C ARG A 52 -9.18 -13.77 16.81
N ARG A 53 -8.59 -13.83 18.01
CA ARG A 53 -8.78 -14.91 19.01
C ARG A 53 -8.49 -16.32 18.49
N GLY A 54 -7.53 -16.44 17.57
CA GLY A 54 -7.06 -17.75 17.10
C GLY A 54 -6.27 -18.56 18.14
N GLN A 55 -5.98 -17.99 19.31
CA GLN A 55 -5.30 -18.66 20.43
C GLN A 55 -6.11 -18.40 21.72
N ILE A 56 -6.15 -19.40 22.60
CA ILE A 56 -6.96 -19.40 23.83
C ILE A 56 -6.04 -19.73 25.02
N LEU A 57 -6.28 -19.12 26.19
CA LEU A 57 -5.64 -19.53 27.44
C LEU A 57 -6.26 -20.86 27.91
N LEU A 58 -5.45 -21.91 27.99
CA LEU A 58 -5.87 -23.25 28.40
C LEU A 58 -5.80 -23.44 29.93
N ALA A 59 -4.73 -22.96 30.58
CA ALA A 59 -4.54 -23.09 32.02
C ALA A 59 -3.53 -22.06 32.57
N TYR A 60 -3.50 -21.91 33.90
CA TYR A 60 -2.32 -21.40 34.63
C TYR A 60 -1.70 -22.55 35.43
N LEU A 61 -0.40 -22.81 35.21
CA LEU A 61 0.34 -23.81 35.98
C LEU A 61 0.81 -23.22 37.33
N PRO A 62 1.02 -24.06 38.36
CA PRO A 62 1.57 -23.60 39.63
C PRO A 62 2.96 -22.95 39.48
N SER A 63 3.10 -21.70 39.92
CA SER A 63 4.37 -20.97 39.87
C SER A 63 5.28 -21.18 41.10
N SER A 64 4.89 -22.08 42.01
CA SER A 64 5.57 -22.33 43.31
C SER A 64 7.07 -22.58 43.19
N ASN A 65 7.82 -22.06 44.17
CA ASN A 65 9.27 -22.23 44.28
C ASN A 65 9.68 -23.40 45.18
N LEU A 66 8.73 -24.11 45.81
CA LEU A 66 8.94 -25.25 46.72
C LEU A 66 10.12 -25.07 47.71
N LYS A 67 10.21 -23.89 48.35
CA LYS A 67 11.36 -23.50 49.18
C LYS A 67 11.63 -24.44 50.36
N HIS A 68 10.61 -25.15 50.86
CA HIS A 68 10.75 -26.16 51.92
C HIS A 68 11.64 -27.34 51.52
N ILE A 69 11.80 -27.62 50.22
CA ILE A 69 12.77 -28.61 49.74
C ILE A 69 14.16 -27.96 49.72
N SER A 70 14.95 -28.23 50.77
CA SER A 70 16.32 -27.73 50.94
C SER A 70 17.27 -28.21 49.84
N ASN A 71 17.19 -29.49 49.48
CA ASN A 71 18.03 -30.08 48.44
C ASN A 71 17.69 -29.54 47.03
N LYS A 72 18.59 -28.71 46.47
CA LYS A 72 18.43 -28.05 45.16
C LYS A 72 18.27 -29.03 43.98
N ALA A 73 18.77 -30.27 44.08
CA ALA A 73 18.60 -31.27 43.02
C ALA A 73 17.24 -31.97 43.13
N ALA A 74 16.82 -32.38 44.34
CA ALA A 74 15.49 -32.91 44.59
C ALA A 74 14.41 -31.90 44.19
N ARG A 75 14.53 -30.63 44.64
CA ARG A 75 13.58 -29.56 44.32
C ARG A 75 13.39 -29.35 42.82
N ARG A 76 14.48 -29.40 42.03
CA ARG A 76 14.41 -29.29 40.56
C ARG A 76 13.70 -30.48 39.91
N ARG A 77 13.85 -31.70 40.45
CA ARG A 77 13.09 -32.88 39.98
C ARG A 77 11.61 -32.76 40.36
N THR A 78 11.29 -32.37 41.59
CA THR A 78 9.89 -32.19 42.04
C THR A 78 9.17 -31.13 41.22
N LEU A 79 9.81 -29.99 40.92
CA LEU A 79 9.25 -28.97 40.03
C LEU A 79 9.01 -29.49 38.60
N ALA A 80 9.90 -30.34 38.07
CA ALA A 80 9.72 -30.94 36.76
C ALA A 80 8.56 -31.96 36.75
N ASN A 81 8.48 -32.85 37.75
CA ASN A 81 7.36 -33.78 37.90
C ASN A 81 6.03 -33.03 38.10
N LEU A 82 6.01 -31.93 38.86
CA LEU A 82 4.82 -31.09 39.04
C LEU A 82 4.35 -30.49 37.70
N PHE A 83 5.26 -29.92 36.91
CA PHE A 83 4.94 -29.43 35.56
C PHE A 83 4.33 -30.54 34.68
N HIS A 84 4.97 -31.71 34.62
CA HIS A 84 4.49 -32.82 33.81
C HIS A 84 3.14 -33.38 34.30
N ALA A 85 2.92 -33.48 35.61
CA ALA A 85 1.63 -33.91 36.17
C ALA A 85 0.51 -32.91 35.87
N CYS A 86 0.77 -31.60 36.00
CA CYS A 86 -0.21 -30.57 35.62
C CYS A 86 -0.51 -30.60 34.12
N MET A 87 0.51 -30.72 33.26
CA MET A 87 0.30 -30.83 31.80
C MET A 87 -0.42 -32.13 31.41
N ALA A 88 -0.16 -33.25 32.10
CA ALA A 88 -0.86 -34.51 31.88
C ALA A 88 -2.35 -34.39 32.23
N HIS A 89 -2.68 -33.75 33.35
CA HIS A 89 -4.07 -33.47 33.73
C HIS A 89 -4.77 -32.56 32.73
N VAL A 90 -4.14 -31.44 32.34
CA VAL A 90 -4.68 -30.47 31.36
C VAL A 90 -4.88 -31.08 29.97
N LEU A 91 -4.03 -32.02 29.54
CA LEU A 91 -4.07 -32.62 28.20
C LEU A 91 -4.69 -34.01 28.14
N ALA A 92 -5.17 -34.56 29.26
CA ALA A 92 -5.82 -35.87 29.32
C ALA A 92 -6.93 -36.08 28.26
N PRO A 93 -7.78 -35.07 27.92
CA PRO A 93 -8.79 -35.22 26.86
C PRO A 93 -8.20 -35.55 25.47
N LEU A 94 -6.97 -35.11 25.17
CA LEU A 94 -6.31 -35.36 23.88
C LEU A 94 -5.97 -36.85 23.67
N HIS A 95 -5.82 -37.64 24.74
CA HIS A 95 -5.53 -39.07 24.60
C HIS A 95 -6.68 -39.80 23.90
N LYS A 96 -7.90 -39.70 24.46
CA LYS A 96 -9.10 -40.30 23.87
C LYS A 96 -9.45 -39.61 22.54
N ALA A 97 -9.50 -38.28 22.51
CA ALA A 97 -9.89 -37.54 21.31
C ALA A 97 -8.95 -37.78 20.10
N GLY A 98 -7.64 -37.92 20.32
CA GLY A 98 -6.68 -38.22 19.25
C GLY A 98 -6.80 -39.64 18.68
N LEU A 99 -7.13 -40.63 19.52
CA LEU A 99 -7.37 -42.02 19.10
C LEU A 99 -8.75 -42.22 18.47
N ASP A 100 -9.79 -41.70 19.12
CA ASP A 100 -11.18 -41.93 18.74
C ASP A 100 -11.65 -41.01 17.63
N GLY A 101 -11.20 -39.77 17.66
CA GLY A 101 -11.76 -38.66 16.92
C GLY A 101 -12.93 -38.04 17.68
N LEU A 102 -13.31 -36.84 17.29
CA LEU A 102 -14.57 -36.21 17.67
C LEU A 102 -15.25 -35.63 16.43
N ASP A 103 -16.57 -35.61 16.44
CA ASP A 103 -17.35 -35.02 15.35
C ASP A 103 -17.30 -33.50 15.43
N ILE A 104 -16.81 -32.88 14.37
CA ILE A 104 -16.61 -31.43 14.27
C ILE A 104 -17.31 -30.93 13.02
N VAL A 105 -18.30 -30.07 13.23
CA VAL A 105 -18.94 -29.30 12.16
C VAL A 105 -17.92 -28.28 11.65
N SER A 106 -17.58 -28.40 10.38
CA SER A 106 -16.66 -27.49 9.69
C SER A 106 -17.40 -26.24 9.18
N SER A 107 -16.67 -25.25 8.64
CA SER A 107 -17.27 -23.98 8.16
C SER A 107 -18.20 -24.11 6.96
N ASP A 108 -18.14 -25.24 6.25
CA ASP A 108 -19.05 -25.63 5.16
C ASP A 108 -20.29 -26.40 5.66
N GLY A 109 -20.48 -26.53 6.98
CA GLY A 109 -21.57 -27.28 7.59
C GLY A 109 -21.38 -28.80 7.60
N VAL A 110 -20.32 -29.32 6.97
CA VAL A 110 -20.05 -30.77 6.93
C VAL A 110 -19.42 -31.22 8.24
N THR A 111 -20.02 -32.24 8.86
CA THR A 111 -19.45 -32.91 10.03
C THR A 111 -18.29 -33.79 9.60
N ARG A 112 -17.12 -33.60 10.21
CA ARG A 112 -15.91 -34.39 9.97
C ARG A 112 -15.40 -34.98 11.28
N ARG A 113 -14.98 -36.25 11.26
CA ARG A 113 -14.29 -36.87 12.39
C ARG A 113 -12.88 -36.29 12.52
N GLY A 114 -12.74 -35.31 13.41
CA GLY A 114 -11.50 -34.60 13.69
C GLY A 114 -10.69 -35.25 14.81
N HIS A 115 -9.41 -35.47 14.58
CA HIS A 115 -8.48 -36.07 15.54
C HIS A 115 -7.45 -35.02 16.00
N PRO A 116 -7.64 -34.42 17.18
CA PRO A 116 -6.69 -33.47 17.74
C PRO A 116 -5.42 -34.20 18.23
N ILE A 117 -4.28 -33.86 17.64
CA ILE A 117 -2.98 -34.48 17.92
C ILE A 117 -1.98 -33.37 18.23
N LEU A 118 -1.22 -33.50 19.32
CA LEU A 118 -0.15 -32.56 19.65
C LEU A 118 0.92 -32.56 18.56
N ALA A 119 0.97 -31.47 17.79
CA ALA A 119 1.87 -31.32 16.67
C ALA A 119 3.09 -30.47 17.05
N VAL A 120 2.88 -29.33 17.71
CA VAL A 120 3.91 -28.34 18.04
C VAL A 120 3.85 -27.94 19.51
N TYR A 121 5.02 -27.81 20.13
CA TYR A 121 5.19 -27.21 21.45
C TYR A 121 6.17 -26.04 21.36
N ILE A 122 5.66 -24.83 21.62
CA ILE A 122 6.39 -23.57 21.60
C ILE A 122 6.85 -23.24 23.02
N GLY A 123 8.12 -22.89 23.18
CA GLY A 123 8.68 -22.46 24.44
C GLY A 123 10.14 -22.05 24.26
N ASP A 124 10.70 -21.36 25.26
CA ASP A 124 12.12 -21.01 25.27
C ASP A 124 13.02 -22.25 25.50
N TYR A 125 14.34 -22.13 25.37
CA TYR A 125 15.23 -23.29 25.48
C TYR A 125 15.14 -24.04 26.84
N PRO A 126 15.18 -23.37 28.02
CA PRO A 126 14.80 -23.95 29.31
C PRO A 126 13.48 -24.73 29.31
N GLU A 127 12.41 -24.17 28.72
CA GLU A 127 11.10 -24.80 28.65
C GLU A 127 11.10 -26.03 27.73
N GLN A 128 11.74 -25.93 26.55
CA GLN A 128 11.93 -27.06 25.63
C GLN A 128 12.65 -28.22 26.31
N LEU A 129 13.65 -27.95 27.16
CA LEU A 129 14.35 -28.97 27.97
C LEU A 129 13.53 -29.51 29.15
N LEU A 130 12.56 -28.75 29.66
CA LEU A 130 11.61 -29.22 30.66
C LEU A 130 10.65 -30.21 29.99
N VAL A 131 9.97 -29.77 28.92
CA VAL A 131 9.02 -30.54 28.12
C VAL A 131 9.61 -31.84 27.56
N THR A 132 10.80 -31.81 26.96
CA THR A 132 11.46 -33.01 26.40
C THR A 132 12.18 -33.87 27.44
N CYS A 133 12.14 -33.47 28.71
CA CYS A 133 12.94 -34.03 29.80
C CYS A 133 14.48 -34.00 29.55
N CYS A 134 14.98 -33.31 28.52
CA CYS A 134 16.40 -33.28 28.18
C CYS A 134 17.26 -32.50 29.21
N LYS A 135 18.57 -32.80 29.25
CA LYS A 135 19.54 -32.21 30.18
C LYS A 135 20.02 -30.84 29.69
N ASN A 136 20.35 -29.92 30.62
CA ASN A 136 20.89 -28.62 30.24
C ASN A 136 22.25 -28.78 29.54
N GLY A 137 22.40 -28.07 28.42
CA GLY A 137 23.57 -28.14 27.53
C GLY A 137 23.43 -29.15 26.40
N THR A 138 22.25 -29.73 26.19
CA THR A 138 22.00 -30.72 25.11
C THR A 138 20.89 -30.25 24.16
N CYS A 139 20.82 -30.83 22.96
CA CYS A 139 19.74 -30.56 22.03
C CYS A 139 18.41 -31.20 22.51
N PRO A 140 17.28 -30.46 22.50
CA PRO A 140 15.96 -31.04 22.79
C PRO A 140 15.42 -31.92 21.66
N LYS A 141 16.05 -31.94 20.47
CA LYS A 141 15.57 -32.70 19.29
C LYS A 141 16.41 -33.94 18.96
N CYS A 142 17.71 -33.78 18.73
CA CYS A 142 18.62 -34.86 18.35
C CYS A 142 19.53 -35.33 19.50
N ALA A 143 20.19 -36.47 19.31
CA ALA A 143 21.03 -37.13 20.32
C ALA A 143 22.48 -36.60 20.42
N VAL A 144 22.81 -35.47 19.79
CA VAL A 144 24.19 -34.90 19.77
C VAL A 144 24.81 -34.80 21.17
N SER A 145 26.10 -35.14 21.27
CA SER A 145 26.86 -35.07 22.51
C SER A 145 26.99 -33.63 22.98
N ARG A 146 27.11 -33.40 24.30
CA ARG A 146 27.30 -32.06 24.88
C ARG A 146 28.59 -31.39 24.40
N GLU A 147 29.59 -32.18 24.04
CA GLU A 147 30.88 -31.68 23.57
C GLU A 147 30.81 -31.24 22.10
N ASP A 148 29.92 -31.86 21.31
CA ASP A 148 29.72 -31.61 19.88
C ASP A 148 28.61 -30.61 19.57
N VAL A 149 27.82 -30.19 20.56
CA VAL A 149 26.77 -29.16 20.36
C VAL A 149 27.38 -27.92 19.70
N GLY A 150 26.99 -27.62 18.46
CA GLY A 150 27.46 -26.45 17.72
C GLY A 150 28.89 -26.57 17.16
N SER A 151 29.50 -27.77 17.16
CA SER A 151 30.80 -28.02 16.51
C SER A 151 30.68 -27.99 14.98
N SER A 152 29.77 -28.80 14.43
CA SER A 152 29.51 -29.00 13.00
C SER A 152 28.06 -28.67 12.64
N MET A 153 27.81 -28.40 11.35
CA MET A 153 26.45 -28.28 10.78
C MET A 153 26.07 -29.65 10.24
N ASP A 154 24.89 -30.13 10.59
CA ASP A 154 24.31 -31.36 10.04
C ASP A 154 22.79 -31.28 10.20
N THR A 155 22.14 -30.90 9.10
CA THR A 155 20.70 -30.69 8.96
C THR A 155 19.91 -32.01 8.89
N ASN A 156 20.60 -33.15 8.81
CA ASN A 156 20.01 -34.49 8.68
C ASN A 156 20.15 -35.33 9.96
N ARG A 157 20.59 -34.75 11.09
CA ARG A 157 20.75 -35.48 12.36
C ARG A 157 19.44 -36.17 12.77
N PRO A 158 19.46 -37.48 13.07
CA PRO A 158 18.27 -38.17 13.55
C PRO A 158 17.81 -37.60 14.90
N LEU A 159 16.48 -37.57 15.08
CA LEU A 159 15.86 -37.27 16.36
C LEU A 159 16.33 -38.26 17.44
N ARG A 160 16.21 -37.87 18.71
CA ARG A 160 16.41 -38.79 19.85
C ARG A 160 15.49 -40.01 19.70
N ASP A 161 16.04 -41.19 19.96
CA ASP A 161 15.29 -42.44 19.90
C ASP A 161 14.19 -42.46 20.98
N LEU A 162 12.96 -42.23 20.54
CA LEU A 162 11.77 -42.24 21.38
C LEU A 162 11.51 -43.62 21.99
N LYS A 163 11.84 -44.73 21.31
CA LYS A 163 11.65 -46.09 21.85
C LYS A 163 12.59 -46.32 23.04
N LYS A 164 13.88 -45.99 22.89
CA LYS A 164 14.86 -46.05 23.99
C LYS A 164 14.45 -45.17 25.17
N VAL A 165 13.91 -43.98 24.90
CA VAL A 165 13.42 -43.06 25.94
C VAL A 165 12.18 -43.62 26.66
N LEU A 166 11.19 -44.13 25.93
CA LEU A 166 10.00 -44.75 26.53
C LEU A 166 10.35 -46.00 27.36
N GLY A 167 11.29 -46.83 26.87
CA GLY A 167 11.84 -47.95 27.64
C GLY A 167 12.45 -47.49 28.96
N ALA A 168 13.32 -46.47 28.93
CA ALA A 168 13.90 -45.91 30.15
C ALA A 168 12.88 -45.27 31.10
N LEU A 169 11.76 -44.73 30.59
CA LEU A 169 10.67 -44.20 31.40
C LEU A 169 9.80 -45.29 32.06
N ASN A 170 9.77 -46.50 31.49
CA ASN A 170 9.02 -47.63 32.04
C ASN A 170 9.79 -48.38 33.16
N THR A 171 11.10 -48.20 33.27
CA THR A 171 11.92 -48.76 34.39
C THR A 171 11.71 -48.04 35.74
N PHE A 172 10.62 -47.29 35.91
CA PHE A 172 10.31 -46.59 37.15
C PHE A 172 9.99 -47.58 38.28
N ASP A 173 9.23 -48.63 37.96
CA ASP A 173 8.79 -49.66 38.91
C ASP A 173 9.94 -50.62 39.30
N ASP A 174 11.00 -50.71 38.48
CA ASP A 174 12.26 -51.41 38.77
C ASP A 174 13.10 -50.73 39.89
N GLY A 175 12.61 -49.59 40.40
CA GLY A 175 13.15 -48.87 41.53
C GLY A 175 14.09 -47.70 41.18
N PRO A 176 14.34 -46.77 42.13
CA PRO A 176 14.94 -45.46 41.84
C PRO A 176 16.32 -45.51 41.19
N THR A 177 17.13 -46.53 41.51
CA THR A 177 18.49 -46.71 40.98
C THR A 177 18.48 -47.20 39.54
N ALA A 178 17.62 -48.16 39.21
CA ALA A 178 17.44 -48.67 37.85
C ALA A 178 16.88 -47.56 36.94
N PHE A 179 15.79 -46.92 37.37
CA PHE A 179 15.18 -45.78 36.69
C PHE A 179 16.19 -44.65 36.40
N SER A 180 16.95 -44.23 37.41
CA SER A 180 17.95 -43.16 37.26
C SER A 180 19.09 -43.54 36.32
N ARG A 181 19.48 -44.82 36.28
CA ARG A 181 20.50 -45.36 35.38
C ARG A 181 19.98 -45.38 33.93
N ALA A 182 18.81 -45.97 33.68
CA ALA A 182 18.20 -46.04 32.36
C ALA A 182 17.93 -44.64 31.78
N CYS A 183 17.37 -43.73 32.57
CA CYS A 183 17.19 -42.32 32.16
C CYS A 183 18.52 -41.64 31.82
N ARG A 184 19.59 -41.94 32.58
CA ARG A 184 20.92 -41.40 32.30
C ARG A 184 21.46 -41.87 30.95
N GLU A 185 21.31 -43.15 30.63
CA GLU A 185 21.75 -43.81 29.39
C GLU A 185 20.88 -43.49 28.17
N ALA A 186 19.60 -43.16 28.36
CA ALA A 186 18.72 -42.54 27.36
C ALA A 186 18.97 -41.03 27.18
N GLY A 187 19.80 -40.41 28.02
CA GLY A 187 20.19 -39.00 27.91
C GLY A 187 19.20 -37.99 28.52
N ILE A 188 18.14 -38.46 29.20
CA ILE A 188 17.08 -37.63 29.79
C ILE A 188 17.24 -37.44 31.31
N LYS A 189 16.45 -36.55 31.89
CA LYS A 189 16.24 -36.40 33.33
C LYS A 189 15.27 -37.51 33.80
N PRO A 190 15.44 -38.06 35.02
CA PRO A 190 14.44 -38.95 35.63
C PRO A 190 13.20 -38.13 36.02
N VAL A 191 12.21 -38.16 35.14
CA VAL A 191 10.89 -37.52 35.29
C VAL A 191 9.84 -38.63 35.27
N VAL A 192 8.96 -38.66 36.27
CA VAL A 192 7.94 -39.71 36.38
C VAL A 192 6.77 -39.36 35.47
N ASN A 193 6.40 -40.29 34.57
CA ASN A 193 5.27 -40.19 33.64
C ASN A 193 5.11 -38.80 32.98
N PRO A 194 6.03 -38.39 32.09
CA PRO A 194 5.91 -37.12 31.39
C PRO A 194 4.64 -37.08 30.52
N PHE A 195 3.92 -35.95 30.51
CA PHE A 195 2.58 -35.81 29.91
C PHE A 195 2.40 -36.34 28.47
N TRP A 196 3.47 -36.41 27.67
CA TRP A 196 3.45 -36.86 26.28
C TRP A 196 3.69 -38.37 26.12
N LYS A 197 4.01 -39.10 27.20
CA LYS A 197 4.29 -40.55 27.20
C LYS A 197 3.16 -41.33 26.53
N ASP A 198 1.93 -40.99 26.90
CA ASP A 198 0.72 -41.72 26.53
C ASP A 198 -0.09 -41.01 25.42
N LEU A 199 0.37 -39.85 24.92
CA LEU A 199 -0.37 -39.12 23.88
C LEU A 199 -0.24 -39.81 22.50
N PRO A 200 -1.36 -39.95 21.75
CA PRO A 200 -1.37 -40.76 20.54
C PRO A 200 -0.69 -40.06 19.38
N TYR A 201 0.13 -40.81 18.63
CA TYR A 201 0.86 -40.34 17.44
C TYR A 201 1.87 -39.19 17.69
N VAL A 202 2.22 -38.91 18.94
CA VAL A 202 3.17 -37.85 19.31
C VAL A 202 4.62 -38.35 19.29
N ASN A 203 5.53 -37.54 18.76
CA ASN A 203 6.95 -37.63 19.06
C ASN A 203 7.40 -36.26 19.57
N ILE A 204 7.60 -36.14 20.88
CA ILE A 204 7.87 -34.85 21.54
C ILE A 204 9.12 -34.15 20.98
N PHE A 205 10.14 -34.91 20.57
CA PHE A 205 11.38 -34.39 20.00
C PHE A 205 11.18 -33.80 18.60
N ARG A 206 10.16 -34.25 17.86
CA ARG A 206 9.73 -33.63 16.59
C ARG A 206 8.87 -32.39 16.84
N SER A 207 8.03 -32.40 17.87
CA SER A 207 7.11 -31.30 18.20
C SER A 207 7.80 -30.02 18.70
N ILE A 208 9.07 -30.08 19.13
CA ILE A 208 9.82 -28.87 19.46
C ILE A 208 10.18 -28.09 18.19
N THR A 209 9.71 -26.84 18.15
CA THR A 209 10.03 -25.88 17.08
C THR A 209 11.21 -24.97 17.45
N PRO A 210 11.92 -24.43 16.44
CA PRO A 210 12.84 -23.31 16.63
C PRO A 210 12.09 -22.02 16.96
N ASP A 211 12.82 -21.03 17.50
CA ASP A 211 12.24 -19.78 18.02
C ASP A 211 13.13 -18.57 17.72
N ILE A 212 12.58 -17.57 17.01
CA ILE A 212 13.36 -16.42 16.51
C ILE A 212 13.76 -15.50 17.67
N LEU A 213 12.84 -15.23 18.59
CA LEU A 213 13.06 -14.30 19.69
C LEU A 213 14.14 -14.76 20.67
N HIS A 214 14.00 -15.95 21.25
CA HIS A 214 14.88 -16.43 22.31
C HIS A 214 16.09 -17.20 21.80
N GLN A 215 16.04 -17.87 20.63
CA GLN A 215 17.22 -18.55 20.08
C GLN A 215 18.09 -17.61 19.26
N LEU A 216 17.53 -16.86 18.30
CA LEU A 216 18.33 -15.96 17.45
C LEU A 216 18.60 -14.63 18.13
N TYR A 217 17.58 -13.80 18.38
CA TYR A 217 17.78 -12.43 18.87
C TYR A 217 18.38 -12.37 20.29
N GLN A 218 17.66 -12.88 21.30
CA GLN A 218 18.15 -12.88 22.69
C GLN A 218 19.19 -13.98 22.98
N GLY A 219 19.49 -14.84 22.01
CA GLY A 219 20.45 -15.93 22.11
C GLY A 219 21.74 -15.66 21.34
N LEU A 220 21.73 -15.94 20.04
CA LEU A 220 22.90 -15.85 19.18
C LEU A 220 23.35 -14.42 18.92
N VAL A 221 22.46 -13.48 18.59
CA VAL A 221 22.81 -12.07 18.35
C VAL A 221 23.38 -11.44 19.63
N LYS A 222 22.82 -11.77 20.79
CA LYS A 222 23.39 -11.38 22.10
C LYS A 222 24.83 -11.88 22.27
N HIS A 223 25.13 -13.12 21.90
CA HIS A 223 26.50 -13.64 21.93
C HIS A 223 27.40 -12.98 20.88
N LEU A 224 26.91 -12.78 19.66
CA LEU A 224 27.61 -12.13 18.56
C LEU A 224 28.07 -10.72 18.96
N LEU A 225 27.18 -9.91 19.54
CA LEU A 225 27.51 -8.58 20.07
C LEU A 225 28.60 -8.64 21.15
N SER A 226 28.57 -9.65 22.02
CA SER A 226 29.62 -9.88 23.01
C SER A 226 30.97 -10.27 22.38
N TRP A 227 30.96 -11.06 21.30
CA TRP A 227 32.19 -11.43 20.58
C TRP A 227 32.78 -10.25 19.83
N LEU A 228 31.95 -9.44 19.20
CA LEU A 228 32.37 -8.22 18.51
C LEU A 228 32.93 -7.18 19.49
N LYS A 229 32.31 -7.03 20.66
CA LYS A 229 32.81 -6.17 21.75
C LYS A 229 34.21 -6.60 22.24
N ALA A 230 34.49 -7.91 22.25
CA ALA A 230 35.82 -8.43 22.57
C ALA A 230 36.82 -8.28 21.40
N ALA A 231 36.38 -8.49 20.15
CA ALA A 231 37.22 -8.38 18.96
C ALA A 231 37.72 -6.96 18.66
N TYR A 232 36.84 -5.95 18.84
CA TYR A 232 37.06 -4.59 18.36
C TYR A 232 37.04 -3.52 19.46
N GLY A 233 36.78 -3.92 20.70
CA GLY A 233 36.62 -3.00 21.81
C GLY A 233 35.25 -2.30 21.85
N SER A 234 34.91 -1.78 23.03
CA SER A 234 33.62 -1.11 23.27
C SER A 234 33.56 0.26 22.61
N GLU A 235 34.67 1.00 22.69
CA GLU A 235 34.75 2.41 22.33
C GLU A 235 34.56 2.64 20.83
N GLU A 236 35.27 1.90 19.98
CA GLU A 236 35.19 2.06 18.52
C GLU A 236 33.83 1.60 17.96
N LEU A 237 33.26 0.50 18.48
CA LEU A 237 31.91 0.08 18.12
C LEU A 237 30.86 1.14 18.47
N ASP A 238 30.95 1.74 19.66
CA ASP A 238 30.03 2.79 20.09
C ASP A 238 30.33 4.15 19.40
N ALA A 239 31.57 4.44 19.02
CA ALA A 239 31.93 5.59 18.19
C ALA A 239 31.35 5.47 16.78
N ARG A 240 31.50 4.31 16.12
CA ARG A 240 30.87 4.04 14.82
C ARG A 240 29.35 4.03 14.91
N CYS A 241 28.76 3.43 15.95
CA CYS A 241 27.31 3.42 16.13
C CYS A 241 26.72 4.82 16.33
N ARG A 242 27.44 5.73 17.00
CA ARG A 242 27.07 7.16 17.12
C ARG A 242 27.19 7.94 15.80
N ARG A 243 28.04 7.48 14.87
CA ARG A 243 28.25 8.07 13.54
C ARG A 243 27.31 7.53 12.46
N ILE A 244 26.43 6.56 12.78
CA ILE A 244 25.43 6.07 11.82
C ILE A 244 24.45 7.20 11.46
N PRO A 245 24.25 7.51 10.17
CA PRO A 245 23.30 8.54 9.76
C PRO A 245 21.85 8.08 10.00
N PRO A 246 20.92 9.00 10.35
CA PRO A 246 19.49 8.70 10.42
C PRO A 246 18.97 8.12 9.10
N ASN A 247 18.28 6.98 9.14
CA ASN A 247 17.70 6.34 7.95
C ASN A 247 16.40 5.58 8.27
N HIS A 248 15.69 5.14 7.23
CA HIS A 248 14.52 4.28 7.33
C HIS A 248 14.84 2.96 8.04
N HIS A 249 13.91 2.47 8.87
CA HIS A 249 14.00 1.24 9.68
C HIS A 249 15.23 1.09 10.61
N ILE A 250 16.14 2.06 10.67
CA ILE A 250 17.32 2.08 11.55
C ILE A 250 17.01 2.90 12.80
N ARG A 251 17.19 2.29 13.98
CA ARG A 251 17.15 2.97 15.27
C ARG A 251 18.54 3.52 15.59
N LEU A 252 18.61 4.80 15.93
CA LEU A 252 19.85 5.43 16.38
C LEU A 252 20.09 5.19 17.86
N PHE A 253 21.31 4.77 18.20
CA PHE A 253 21.76 4.56 19.57
C PHE A 253 22.81 5.61 19.93
N LEU A 254 22.34 6.79 20.35
CA LEU A 254 23.18 7.99 20.58
C LEU A 254 24.23 7.83 21.71
N ARG A 255 24.09 6.80 22.56
CA ARG A 255 25.06 6.43 23.61
C ARG A 255 25.83 5.14 23.28
N GLY A 256 25.77 4.71 22.02
CA GLY A 256 26.25 3.40 21.60
C GLY A 256 25.31 2.25 21.99
N ILE A 257 25.75 1.03 21.66
CA ILE A 257 25.05 -0.23 21.92
C ILE A 257 25.73 -1.06 23.02
N THR A 258 27.03 -0.88 23.30
CA THR A 258 27.75 -1.78 24.21
C THR A 258 27.51 -1.52 25.70
N THR A 259 26.87 -0.38 26.03
CA THR A 259 26.51 0.07 27.38
C THR A 259 25.09 -0.31 27.80
N LEU A 260 24.27 -0.81 26.86
CA LEU A 260 22.85 -1.10 27.11
C LEU A 260 22.66 -2.33 28.00
N GLN A 261 21.82 -2.19 29.03
CA GLN A 261 21.43 -3.28 29.92
C GLN A 261 19.99 -3.71 29.63
N LYS A 262 19.70 -5.01 29.82
CA LYS A 262 18.36 -5.61 29.59
C LYS A 262 17.81 -5.37 28.16
N VAL A 263 18.69 -5.45 27.16
CA VAL A 263 18.36 -5.30 25.73
C VAL A 263 17.22 -6.24 25.33
N THR A 264 16.17 -5.67 24.74
CA THR A 264 14.98 -6.39 24.29
C THR A 264 15.18 -7.07 22.94
N GLY A 265 14.30 -8.02 22.58
CA GLY A 265 14.33 -8.65 21.25
C GLY A 265 14.18 -7.64 20.11
N LYS A 266 13.33 -6.62 20.29
CA LYS A 266 13.18 -5.52 19.32
C LYS A 266 14.47 -4.72 19.15
N GLU A 267 15.22 -4.48 20.22
CA GLU A 267 16.49 -3.77 20.18
C GLU A 267 17.59 -4.60 19.49
N HIS A 268 17.66 -5.90 19.73
CA HIS A 268 18.53 -6.79 18.96
C HIS A 268 18.17 -6.79 17.47
N SER A 269 16.87 -6.82 17.13
CA SER A 269 16.38 -6.66 15.75
C SER A 269 16.81 -5.33 15.11
N ASP A 270 16.79 -4.24 15.88
CA ASP A 270 17.24 -2.94 15.42
C ASP A 270 18.77 -2.87 15.22
N MET A 271 19.56 -3.50 16.10
CA MET A 271 21.02 -3.59 15.99
C MET A 271 21.47 -4.40 14.77
N CYS A 272 20.81 -5.53 14.48
CA CYS A 272 21.16 -6.40 13.36
C CYS A 272 21.17 -5.68 12.00
N ARG A 273 20.33 -4.65 11.81
CA ARG A 273 20.21 -3.92 10.53
C ARG A 273 21.46 -3.15 10.14
N PHE A 274 22.32 -2.79 11.09
CA PHE A 274 23.55 -2.03 10.85
C PHE A 274 24.82 -2.71 11.38
N LEU A 275 24.70 -3.82 12.11
CA LEU A 275 25.82 -4.48 12.79
C LEU A 275 27.00 -4.83 11.86
N LEU A 276 26.70 -5.37 10.66
CA LEU A 276 27.73 -5.68 9.67
C LEU A 276 28.47 -4.42 9.18
N GLY A 277 27.75 -3.30 9.02
CA GLY A 277 28.32 -2.01 8.63
C GLY A 277 29.25 -1.40 9.68
N LEU A 278 29.08 -1.71 10.96
CA LEU A 278 30.00 -1.24 12.02
C LEU A 278 31.39 -1.86 11.89
N ILE A 279 31.48 -3.14 11.55
CA ILE A 279 32.72 -3.93 11.65
C ILE A 279 33.56 -3.94 10.37
N ILE A 280 33.00 -3.51 9.24
CA ILE A 280 33.72 -3.46 7.96
C ILE A 280 34.91 -2.50 8.07
N GLY A 281 36.09 -2.97 7.65
CA GLY A 281 37.33 -2.20 7.68
C GLY A 281 37.89 -1.93 9.08
N LEU A 282 37.43 -2.64 10.12
CA LEU A 282 38.13 -2.64 11.41
C LEU A 282 39.28 -3.66 11.40
N PRO A 283 40.50 -3.26 11.83
CA PRO A 283 41.59 -4.21 12.06
C PRO A 283 41.26 -5.11 13.25
N LEU A 284 41.78 -6.33 13.25
CA LEU A 284 41.80 -7.18 14.44
C LEU A 284 43.12 -7.01 15.21
N PRO A 285 43.13 -7.32 16.52
CA PRO A 285 44.37 -7.46 17.28
C PRO A 285 45.36 -8.43 16.60
N GLY A 286 46.66 -8.17 16.78
CA GLY A 286 47.73 -9.04 16.26
C GLY A 286 47.87 -9.07 14.73
N GLY A 287 47.23 -8.17 13.98
CA GLY A 287 47.32 -8.12 12.52
C GLY A 287 46.52 -9.22 11.79
N ILE A 288 45.68 -9.96 12.51
CA ILE A 288 44.85 -11.03 11.95
C ILE A 288 43.84 -10.45 10.95
N SER A 289 43.62 -11.15 9.83
CA SER A 289 42.71 -10.68 8.78
C SER A 289 41.23 -10.70 9.25
N PRO A 290 40.49 -9.58 9.22
CA PRO A 290 39.09 -9.52 9.64
C PRO A 290 38.14 -10.28 8.71
N VAL A 291 38.61 -10.72 7.54
CA VAL A 291 37.80 -11.35 6.47
C VAL A 291 36.94 -12.51 6.98
N ARG A 292 37.52 -13.44 7.76
CA ARG A 292 36.78 -14.60 8.29
C ARG A 292 35.74 -14.19 9.34
N LEU A 293 36.07 -13.23 10.21
CA LEU A 293 35.12 -12.74 11.21
C LEU A 293 33.94 -12.03 10.55
N VAL A 294 34.19 -11.17 9.56
CA VAL A 294 33.15 -10.48 8.79
C VAL A 294 32.26 -11.48 8.04
N ARG A 295 32.84 -12.51 7.41
CA ARG A 295 32.08 -13.62 6.76
C ARG A 295 31.24 -14.42 7.75
N ALA A 296 31.74 -14.70 8.95
CA ALA A 296 30.97 -15.37 9.99
C ALA A 296 29.78 -14.50 10.45
N VAL A 297 30.03 -13.22 10.78
CA VAL A 297 28.97 -12.27 11.17
C VAL A 297 27.90 -12.17 10.08
N ARG A 298 28.31 -12.06 8.82
CA ARG A 298 27.41 -12.08 7.66
C ARG A 298 26.56 -13.35 7.62
N GLY A 299 27.16 -14.54 7.62
CA GLY A 299 26.41 -15.81 7.51
C GLY A 299 25.33 -15.97 8.59
N LEU A 300 25.61 -15.52 9.82
CA LEU A 300 24.62 -15.55 10.90
C LEU A 300 23.51 -14.49 10.74
N LEU A 301 23.81 -13.32 10.16
CA LEU A 301 22.79 -12.31 9.83
C LEU A 301 21.95 -12.73 8.62
N ASP A 302 22.55 -13.27 7.57
CA ASP A 302 21.88 -13.81 6.39
C ASP A 302 20.91 -14.93 6.82
N PHE A 303 21.35 -15.86 7.68
CA PHE A 303 20.47 -16.89 8.25
C PHE A 303 19.29 -16.28 9.03
N LEU A 304 19.56 -15.31 9.90
CA LEU A 304 18.54 -14.63 10.71
C LEU A 304 17.47 -13.95 9.85
N TYR A 305 17.84 -13.33 8.73
CA TYR A 305 16.88 -12.67 7.84
C TYR A 305 16.12 -13.68 6.98
N LEU A 306 16.80 -14.69 6.42
CA LEU A 306 16.18 -15.75 5.62
C LEU A 306 15.19 -16.56 6.45
N ALA A 307 15.53 -16.93 7.70
CA ALA A 307 14.66 -17.69 8.59
C ALA A 307 13.35 -16.96 8.96
N GLN A 308 13.28 -15.64 8.77
CA GLN A 308 12.08 -14.81 9.02
C GLN A 308 11.20 -14.63 7.77
N TYR A 309 11.53 -15.27 6.64
CA TYR A 309 10.71 -15.14 5.44
C TYR A 309 9.29 -15.70 5.69
N PRO A 310 8.23 -14.97 5.27
CA PRO A 310 6.84 -15.41 5.47
C PRO A 310 6.43 -16.54 4.51
N ALA A 311 7.26 -16.86 3.53
CA ALA A 311 7.12 -18.01 2.64
C ALA A 311 8.52 -18.51 2.26
N HIS A 312 8.61 -19.76 1.81
CA HIS A 312 9.89 -20.38 1.45
C HIS A 312 9.73 -21.29 0.22
N THR A 313 10.54 -21.04 -0.80
CA THR A 313 10.81 -21.98 -1.90
C THR A 313 11.99 -22.89 -1.56
N THR A 314 12.17 -23.97 -2.32
CA THR A 314 13.37 -24.83 -2.25
C THR A 314 14.67 -24.01 -2.32
N ASP A 315 14.73 -23.02 -3.18
CA ASP A 315 15.91 -22.16 -3.36
C ASP A 315 16.18 -21.29 -2.13
N THR A 316 15.14 -20.70 -1.53
CA THR A 316 15.31 -19.92 -0.29
C THR A 316 15.71 -20.79 0.91
N LEU A 317 15.33 -22.08 0.91
CA LEU A 317 15.80 -23.03 1.92
C LEU A 317 17.26 -23.44 1.69
N ALA A 318 17.70 -23.56 0.43
CA ALA A 318 19.12 -23.75 0.10
C ALA A 318 19.96 -22.53 0.53
N LEU A 319 19.48 -21.30 0.27
CA LEU A 319 20.13 -20.08 0.76
C LEU A 319 20.23 -20.04 2.31
N LEU A 320 19.20 -20.54 3.01
CA LEU A 320 19.21 -20.63 4.48
C LEU A 320 20.25 -21.66 4.97
N GLU A 321 20.41 -22.79 4.28
CA GLU A 321 21.44 -23.79 4.55
C GLU A 321 22.86 -23.25 4.27
N ASP A 322 23.06 -22.59 3.13
CA ASP A 322 24.33 -21.97 2.76
C ASP A 322 24.73 -20.84 3.73
N ALA A 323 23.78 -20.05 4.24
CA ALA A 323 24.06 -19.05 5.28
C ALA A 323 24.60 -19.69 6.58
N LEU A 324 24.01 -20.82 7.01
CA LEU A 324 24.50 -21.59 8.15
C LEU A 324 25.89 -22.19 7.89
N LYS A 325 26.09 -22.78 6.71
CA LYS A 325 27.35 -23.34 6.25
C LYS A 325 28.46 -22.27 6.25
N HIS A 326 28.19 -21.08 5.71
CA HIS A 326 29.11 -19.94 5.74
C HIS A 326 29.50 -19.52 7.16
N PHE A 327 28.57 -19.51 8.12
CA PHE A 327 28.92 -19.29 9.53
C PHE A 327 29.86 -20.39 10.04
N HIS A 328 29.52 -21.66 9.82
CA HIS A 328 30.30 -22.79 10.31
C HIS A 328 31.72 -22.87 9.72
N SER A 329 31.90 -22.53 8.44
CA SER A 329 33.23 -22.49 7.80
C SER A 329 34.14 -21.36 8.30
N ASN A 330 33.59 -20.32 8.92
CA ASN A 330 34.36 -19.13 9.30
C ASN A 330 34.50 -18.91 10.83
N LYS A 331 33.60 -19.48 11.65
CA LYS A 331 33.51 -19.20 13.10
C LYS A 331 34.77 -19.51 13.92
N SER A 332 35.68 -20.36 13.44
CA SER A 332 36.95 -20.67 14.12
C SER A 332 37.85 -19.45 14.34
N VAL A 333 37.64 -18.36 13.60
CA VAL A 333 38.29 -17.07 13.87
C VAL A 333 38.05 -16.56 15.30
N PHE A 334 36.88 -16.82 15.91
CA PHE A 334 36.61 -16.41 17.30
C PHE A 334 37.30 -17.31 18.36
N THR A 335 37.72 -18.53 17.99
CA THR A 335 38.58 -19.38 18.82
C THR A 335 40.05 -18.98 18.68
N GLU A 336 40.49 -18.64 17.48
CA GLU A 336 41.86 -18.18 17.18
C GLU A 336 42.17 -16.79 17.79
N LEU A 337 41.17 -15.92 17.89
CA LEU A 337 41.25 -14.63 18.59
C LEU A 337 41.11 -14.74 20.13
N GLU A 338 41.07 -15.95 20.69
CA GLU A 338 40.85 -16.25 22.12
C GLU A 338 39.54 -15.70 22.74
N ILE A 339 38.70 -15.02 21.95
CA ILE A 339 37.37 -14.49 22.34
C ILE A 339 36.48 -15.58 22.93
N ARG A 340 36.65 -16.84 22.48
CA ARG A 340 35.88 -17.98 22.98
C ARG A 340 36.61 -19.31 22.80
N ALA A 341 36.76 -20.09 23.86
CA ALA A 341 37.36 -21.43 23.78
C ALA A 341 36.54 -22.47 22.98
N HIS A 342 35.21 -22.37 22.94
CA HIS A 342 34.37 -23.37 22.24
C HIS A 342 32.96 -22.88 21.86
N PHE A 343 32.37 -23.51 20.84
CA PHE A 343 31.02 -23.24 20.33
C PHE A 343 29.90 -24.11 20.92
N LYS A 344 30.10 -24.69 22.12
CA LYS A 344 29.14 -25.50 22.90
C LYS A 344 27.88 -24.72 23.31
N LEU A 345 27.06 -24.37 22.32
CA LEU A 345 25.94 -23.45 22.36
C LEU A 345 24.68 -24.16 21.81
N PRO A 346 23.77 -24.62 22.66
CA PRO A 346 22.53 -25.28 22.22
C PRO A 346 21.68 -24.42 21.28
N LYS A 347 21.68 -23.09 21.48
CA LYS A 347 21.02 -22.11 20.60
C LYS A 347 21.70 -21.91 19.23
N LEU A 348 22.97 -22.33 19.09
CA LEU A 348 23.67 -22.37 17.80
C LEU A 348 23.31 -23.66 17.07
N HIS A 349 23.35 -24.79 17.78
CA HIS A 349 22.97 -26.08 17.20
C HIS A 349 21.48 -26.15 16.82
N SER A 350 20.59 -25.39 17.46
CA SER A 350 19.18 -25.36 17.06
C SER A 350 18.96 -24.84 15.63
N LEU A 351 19.93 -24.12 15.04
CA LEU A 351 19.93 -23.69 13.63
C LEU A 351 19.81 -24.87 12.66
N ASP A 352 20.47 -26.00 12.94
CA ASP A 352 20.44 -27.23 12.14
C ASP A 352 18.99 -27.74 11.92
N HIS A 353 18.07 -27.40 12.84
CA HIS A 353 16.69 -27.91 12.87
C HIS A 353 15.66 -26.96 12.23
N TYR A 354 16.07 -25.79 11.74
CA TYR A 354 15.12 -24.82 11.15
C TYR A 354 14.51 -25.34 9.85
N ILE A 355 15.32 -25.91 8.95
CA ILE A 355 14.84 -26.35 7.62
C ILE A 355 13.85 -27.52 7.75
N GLU A 356 14.11 -28.51 8.61
CA GLU A 356 13.15 -29.60 8.89
C GLU A 356 11.86 -29.03 9.49
N ALA A 357 11.96 -28.11 10.45
CA ALA A 357 10.80 -27.49 11.09
C ALA A 357 9.95 -26.69 10.10
N ILE A 358 10.57 -25.91 9.19
CA ILE A 358 9.87 -25.15 8.16
C ILE A 358 9.13 -26.08 7.18
N LYS A 359 9.79 -27.17 6.76
CA LYS A 359 9.18 -28.19 5.88
C LYS A 359 8.01 -28.94 6.54
N LEU A 360 8.04 -29.15 7.87
CA LEU A 360 7.02 -29.90 8.59
C LEU A 360 5.86 -29.04 9.12
N PHE A 361 6.13 -27.81 9.53
CA PHE A 361 5.21 -26.96 10.30
C PHE A 361 4.94 -25.59 9.66
N GLY A 362 5.51 -25.31 8.48
CA GLY A 362 5.46 -24.00 7.84
C GLY A 362 6.49 -23.02 8.39
N THR A 363 6.50 -21.81 7.85
CA THR A 363 7.45 -20.73 8.18
C THR A 363 7.46 -20.35 9.67
N THR A 364 8.56 -19.78 10.18
CA THR A 364 8.77 -19.61 11.64
C THR A 364 7.76 -18.65 12.29
N ASP A 365 7.20 -17.73 11.51
CA ASP A 365 6.09 -16.85 11.90
C ASP A 365 4.77 -17.60 12.25
N ASN A 366 4.74 -18.93 12.07
CA ASN A 366 3.65 -19.81 12.46
C ASN A 366 3.73 -20.28 13.92
N TYR A 367 4.90 -20.16 14.57
CA TYR A 367 5.20 -20.71 15.90
C TYR A 367 6.24 -19.93 16.74
N ASP A 368 6.50 -18.65 16.43
CA ASP A 368 7.43 -17.77 17.18
C ASP A 368 6.84 -17.28 18.53
N THR A 369 7.66 -17.20 19.58
CA THR A 369 7.24 -16.75 20.92
C THR A 369 6.92 -15.24 21.02
N GLN A 370 7.23 -14.44 20.01
CA GLN A 370 6.81 -13.03 19.95
C GLN A 370 5.29 -12.87 20.13
N TYR A 371 4.51 -13.83 19.63
CA TYR A 371 3.05 -13.83 19.79
C TYR A 371 2.63 -14.15 21.23
N THR A 372 3.30 -15.08 21.90
CA THR A 372 2.98 -15.47 23.28
C THR A 372 3.36 -14.38 24.28
N GLU A 373 4.46 -13.64 24.04
CA GLU A 373 4.80 -12.46 24.84
C GLU A 373 3.69 -11.39 24.76
N ARG A 374 3.05 -11.21 23.60
CA ARG A 374 1.89 -10.33 23.47
C ARG A 374 0.68 -10.86 24.24
N LEU A 375 0.41 -12.16 24.19
CA LEU A 375 -0.69 -12.79 24.93
C LEU A 375 -0.51 -12.65 26.46
N HIS A 376 0.72 -12.62 26.98
CA HIS A 376 0.96 -12.35 28.40
C HIS A 376 0.48 -10.97 28.86
N ILE A 377 0.39 -9.98 27.97
CA ILE A 377 -0.20 -8.67 28.31
C ILE A 377 -1.70 -8.86 28.54
N ASP A 378 -2.41 -9.32 27.52
CA ASP A 378 -3.88 -9.36 27.50
C ASP A 378 -4.44 -10.41 28.49
N PHE A 379 -3.79 -11.58 28.58
CA PHE A 379 -4.28 -12.72 29.34
C PHE A 379 -3.67 -12.87 30.74
N ALA A 380 -2.48 -12.33 31.05
CA ALA A 380 -1.89 -12.47 32.38
C ALA A 380 -1.77 -11.13 33.12
N LYS A 381 -1.16 -10.11 32.51
CA LYS A 381 -0.88 -8.82 33.17
C LYS A 381 -2.14 -7.98 33.35
N ASP A 382 -2.99 -7.87 32.32
CA ASP A 382 -4.26 -7.13 32.43
C ASP A 382 -5.29 -7.87 33.30
N ALA A 383 -5.32 -9.20 33.23
CA ALA A 383 -6.13 -10.02 34.13
C ALA A 383 -5.71 -9.81 35.60
N TYR A 384 -4.40 -9.82 35.90
CA TYR A 384 -3.90 -9.58 37.25
C TYR A 384 -4.20 -8.16 37.75
N ARG A 385 -4.08 -7.14 36.89
CA ARG A 385 -4.44 -5.73 37.19
C ARG A 385 -5.92 -5.55 37.54
N ALA A 386 -6.80 -6.44 37.09
CA ALA A 386 -8.23 -6.41 37.40
C ALA A 386 -8.61 -7.13 38.72
N THR A 387 -7.63 -7.70 39.44
CA THR A 387 -7.84 -8.38 40.73
C THR A 387 -7.61 -7.46 41.92
N ASN A 388 -8.07 -7.88 43.10
CA ASN A 388 -7.71 -7.28 44.39
C ASN A 388 -6.30 -7.70 44.91
N HIS A 389 -5.53 -8.45 44.11
CA HIS A 389 -4.19 -8.97 44.41
C HIS A 389 -4.07 -9.95 45.61
N LYS A 390 -5.19 -10.49 46.10
CA LYS A 390 -5.26 -11.60 47.07
C LYS A 390 -5.90 -12.81 46.40
N ASP A 391 -5.26 -13.98 46.42
CA ASP A 391 -5.72 -15.17 45.71
C ASP A 391 -6.14 -14.86 44.26
N GLU A 392 -5.17 -14.35 43.50
CA GLU A 392 -5.42 -13.68 42.23
C GLU A 392 -5.94 -14.60 41.12
N PHE A 393 -5.56 -15.89 41.09
CA PHE A 393 -5.85 -16.76 39.94
C PHE A 393 -7.35 -17.00 39.69
N PRO A 394 -8.19 -17.32 40.70
CA PRO A 394 -9.66 -17.39 40.52
C PRO A 394 -10.29 -16.10 40.01
N GLN A 395 -9.77 -14.93 40.41
CA GLN A 395 -10.27 -13.64 39.92
C GLN A 395 -9.83 -13.40 38.46
N MET A 396 -8.58 -13.74 38.13
CA MET A 396 -8.04 -13.65 36.77
C MET A 396 -8.83 -14.52 35.79
N THR A 397 -9.15 -15.77 36.15
CA THR A 397 -9.95 -16.67 35.31
C THR A 397 -11.38 -16.16 35.15
N THR A 398 -12.04 -15.77 36.25
CA THR A 398 -13.40 -15.20 36.22
C THR A 398 -13.50 -13.97 35.32
N TRP A 399 -12.53 -13.05 35.42
CA TRP A 399 -12.47 -11.84 34.58
C TRP A 399 -12.28 -12.17 33.10
N LEU A 400 -11.42 -13.14 32.76
CA LEU A 400 -11.24 -13.60 31.38
C LEU A 400 -12.52 -14.24 30.82
N GLU A 401 -13.18 -15.12 31.60
CA GLU A 401 -14.46 -15.70 31.20
C GLU A 401 -15.52 -14.63 30.92
N HIS A 402 -15.63 -13.60 31.77
CA HIS A 402 -16.57 -12.50 31.55
C HIS A 402 -16.27 -11.75 30.25
N ARG A 403 -14.99 -11.45 29.96
CA ARG A 403 -14.59 -10.80 28.70
C ARG A 403 -14.82 -11.67 27.47
N GLU A 404 -14.69 -12.99 27.60
CA GLU A 404 -15.07 -13.91 26.54
C GLU A 404 -16.58 -13.94 26.30
N LYS A 405 -17.37 -14.15 27.36
CA LYS A 405 -18.84 -14.21 27.31
C LYS A 405 -19.44 -12.94 26.71
N ILE A 406 -19.02 -11.75 27.19
CA ILE A 406 -19.46 -10.44 26.67
C ILE A 406 -19.21 -10.33 25.16
N ALA A 407 -18.03 -10.72 24.68
CA ALA A 407 -17.67 -10.55 23.28
C ALA A 407 -18.24 -11.67 22.36
N ARG A 408 -18.48 -12.88 22.88
CA ARG A 408 -19.29 -13.90 22.18
C ARG A 408 -20.72 -13.39 22.00
N HIS A 409 -21.29 -12.76 23.03
CA HIS A 409 -22.60 -12.14 22.95
C HIS A 409 -22.62 -10.95 21.97
N GLU A 410 -21.62 -10.07 21.99
CA GLU A 410 -21.48 -8.98 21.01
C GLU A 410 -21.40 -9.49 19.56
N ALA A 411 -20.69 -10.59 19.32
CA ALA A 411 -20.62 -11.24 18.01
C ALA A 411 -21.98 -11.85 17.60
N TYR A 412 -22.68 -12.51 18.53
CA TYR A 412 -24.03 -13.03 18.30
C TYR A 412 -25.04 -11.92 17.97
N VAL A 413 -25.03 -10.82 18.73
CA VAL A 413 -25.89 -9.65 18.47
C VAL A 413 -25.61 -9.07 17.08
N LYS A 414 -24.34 -8.88 16.70
CA LYS A 414 -23.98 -8.43 15.34
C LYS A 414 -24.42 -9.39 14.24
N TRP A 415 -24.34 -10.70 14.48
CA TRP A 415 -24.83 -11.72 13.55
C TRP A 415 -26.36 -11.68 13.42
N ARG A 416 -27.10 -11.61 14.54
CA ARG A 416 -28.57 -11.47 14.55
C ARG A 416 -29.03 -10.21 13.83
N LEU A 417 -28.42 -9.05 14.11
CA LEU A 417 -28.78 -7.78 13.46
C LEU A 417 -28.58 -7.82 11.94
N ARG A 418 -27.47 -8.41 11.46
CA ARG A 418 -27.24 -8.63 10.02
C ARG A 418 -28.29 -9.56 9.40
N ARG A 419 -28.66 -10.63 10.12
CA ARG A 419 -29.66 -11.58 9.63
C ARG A 419 -31.06 -10.95 9.57
N ILE A 420 -31.44 -10.14 10.57
CA ILE A 420 -32.72 -9.41 10.56
C ILE A 420 -32.77 -8.41 9.39
N ALA A 421 -31.68 -7.67 9.12
CA ALA A 421 -31.61 -6.79 7.96
C ALA A 421 -31.79 -7.56 6.64
N SER A 422 -31.13 -8.71 6.48
CA SER A 422 -31.28 -9.58 5.30
C SER A 422 -32.68 -10.21 5.17
N GLU A 423 -33.31 -10.59 6.28
CA GLU A 423 -34.69 -11.10 6.29
C GLU A 423 -35.71 -9.99 6.00
N GLN A 424 -35.44 -8.74 6.37
CA GLN A 424 -36.24 -7.57 5.97
C GLN A 424 -36.08 -7.24 4.49
N GLU A 425 -34.85 -7.24 3.95
CA GLU A 425 -34.61 -7.10 2.50
C GLU A 425 -35.33 -8.19 1.69
N HIS A 426 -35.35 -9.43 2.17
CA HIS A 426 -36.03 -10.52 1.48
C HIS A 426 -37.57 -10.39 1.53
N ARG A 427 -38.14 -9.80 2.58
CA ARG A 427 -39.60 -9.53 2.69
C ARG A 427 -40.06 -8.32 1.87
N LEU A 428 -39.16 -7.44 1.49
CA LEU A 428 -39.46 -6.23 0.70
C LEU A 428 -39.30 -6.43 -0.82
N ARG A 429 -38.91 -7.63 -1.27
CA ARG A 429 -38.96 -8.00 -2.69
C ARG A 429 -40.40 -8.34 -3.07
N PRO A 430 -41.01 -7.69 -4.09
CA PRO A 430 -42.32 -8.08 -4.58
C PRO A 430 -42.26 -9.50 -5.16
N SER A 431 -43.31 -10.28 -4.94
CA SER A 431 -43.46 -11.61 -5.53
C SER A 431 -43.75 -11.51 -7.03
N GLU A 432 -42.84 -12.00 -7.86
CA GLU A 432 -43.11 -12.18 -9.29
C GLU A 432 -44.22 -13.23 -9.52
N PRO A 433 -45.03 -13.12 -10.58
CA PRO A 433 -46.14 -14.04 -10.83
C PRO A 433 -45.66 -15.48 -11.10
N ASN A 434 -46.38 -16.45 -10.53
CA ASN A 434 -46.18 -17.87 -10.77
C ASN A 434 -46.34 -18.22 -12.27
N THR A 435 -45.24 -18.36 -13.01
CA THR A 435 -45.21 -19.15 -14.24
C THR A 435 -45.03 -20.62 -13.90
N ALA A 436 -46.09 -21.40 -14.14
CA ALA A 436 -46.10 -22.83 -13.85
C ALA A 436 -45.11 -23.60 -14.75
N VAL A 437 -43.93 -23.90 -14.21
CA VAL A 437 -43.05 -24.92 -14.79
C VAL A 437 -43.59 -26.29 -14.42
N ALA A 438 -43.97 -27.09 -15.43
CA ALA A 438 -44.56 -28.39 -15.23
C ALA A 438 -43.61 -29.36 -14.50
N VAL A 439 -44.16 -30.05 -13.50
CA VAL A 439 -43.47 -31.15 -12.78
C VAL A 439 -43.38 -32.36 -13.71
N PRO A 440 -42.18 -32.89 -14.02
CA PRO A 440 -42.06 -34.23 -14.57
C PRO A 440 -42.43 -35.25 -13.49
N PRO A 441 -43.27 -36.26 -13.78
CA PRO A 441 -43.72 -37.21 -12.76
C PRO A 441 -42.56 -38.04 -12.20
N SER A 442 -42.55 -38.23 -10.89
CA SER A 442 -41.58 -39.09 -10.22
C SER A 442 -41.84 -40.57 -10.56
N GLY A 443 -40.80 -41.28 -11.00
CA GLY A 443 -40.89 -42.74 -11.19
C GLY A 443 -39.59 -43.37 -11.67
N VAL A 444 -39.17 -44.43 -10.97
CA VAL A 444 -38.09 -45.37 -11.33
C VAL A 444 -36.65 -44.84 -11.23
N LEU A 445 -36.03 -45.12 -10.08
CA LEU A 445 -34.60 -45.45 -10.01
C LEU A 445 -34.38 -46.85 -10.61
N PRO A 446 -33.25 -47.08 -11.31
CA PRO A 446 -32.41 -48.21 -10.88
C PRO A 446 -30.90 -47.92 -10.88
N GLU A 447 -30.30 -48.31 -9.77
CA GLU A 447 -28.96 -48.91 -9.56
C GLU A 447 -27.88 -48.84 -10.66
N LEU A 448 -26.67 -48.45 -10.24
CA LEU A 448 -25.41 -48.87 -10.87
C LEU A 448 -24.53 -49.59 -9.83
N PRO A 449 -23.81 -50.68 -10.19
CA PRO A 449 -23.29 -51.60 -9.18
C PRO A 449 -21.94 -51.18 -8.58
N LEU A 450 -21.71 -51.69 -7.37
CA LEU A 450 -20.37 -51.79 -6.79
C LEU A 450 -19.59 -52.95 -7.44
N SER A 451 -18.39 -52.68 -7.95
CA SER A 451 -17.32 -53.68 -7.99
C SER A 451 -15.96 -53.04 -7.70
N ARG A 452 -15.31 -53.50 -6.64
CA ARG A 452 -13.86 -53.32 -6.45
C ARG A 452 -13.14 -54.36 -7.29
N ASP A 453 -11.97 -54.00 -7.82
CA ASP A 453 -10.72 -54.75 -7.65
C ASP A 453 -9.52 -53.92 -8.16
N ASP A 454 -8.37 -54.02 -7.46
CA ASP A 454 -7.08 -53.37 -7.75
C ASP A 454 -6.28 -54.18 -8.83
N PRO A 455 -4.98 -53.93 -9.21
CA PRO A 455 -4.00 -52.89 -8.81
C PRO A 455 -3.08 -52.25 -9.91
N ILE A 456 -2.43 -51.13 -9.55
CA ILE A 456 -1.01 -50.73 -9.84
C ILE A 456 -0.43 -50.69 -11.29
N ALA A 457 -0.09 -49.46 -11.73
CA ALA A 457 1.05 -48.99 -12.55
C ALA A 457 1.19 -49.28 -14.08
N GLY A 458 1.80 -48.31 -14.78
CA GLY A 458 2.15 -48.30 -16.22
C GLY A 458 1.37 -47.22 -16.99
N ILE A 459 1.83 -45.97 -17.15
CA ILE A 459 2.98 -45.45 -17.93
C ILE A 459 2.78 -45.61 -19.46
N HIS A 460 2.60 -44.46 -20.13
CA HIS A 460 2.63 -44.20 -21.59
C HIS A 460 1.59 -44.92 -22.49
N ALA A 461 1.05 -44.30 -23.55
CA ALA A 461 1.04 -42.89 -23.95
C ALA A 461 -0.05 -42.63 -25.01
N LEU A 462 -0.71 -41.46 -24.94
CA LEU A 462 -1.10 -40.70 -26.13
C LEU A 462 -0.77 -39.22 -25.89
N ALA A 463 0.35 -38.81 -26.46
CA ALA A 463 0.71 -37.43 -26.77
C ALA A 463 0.88 -37.36 -28.30
N PRO A 464 1.15 -36.19 -28.92
CA PRO A 464 1.12 -34.83 -28.40
C PRO A 464 0.28 -33.87 -29.27
N TYR A 465 0.00 -32.66 -28.76
CA TYR A 465 0.13 -31.47 -29.61
C TYR A 465 0.89 -30.38 -28.86
N ASN A 466 1.83 -29.74 -29.55
CA ASN A 466 2.97 -29.12 -28.89
C ASN A 466 2.68 -27.71 -28.38
N GLN A 467 2.97 -27.46 -27.10
CA GLN A 467 3.49 -26.17 -26.64
C GLN A 467 4.81 -26.37 -25.90
N THR A 468 5.89 -26.44 -26.68
CA THR A 468 7.27 -26.34 -26.18
C THR A 468 7.95 -25.09 -26.72
N ARG A 469 8.20 -24.13 -25.81
CA ARG A 469 9.38 -23.24 -25.78
C ARG A 469 9.62 -22.24 -26.94
N THR A 470 8.98 -21.06 -26.87
CA THR A 470 9.50 -19.68 -27.11
C THR A 470 8.30 -18.70 -26.94
N ALA A 471 8.39 -17.44 -26.51
CA ALA A 471 9.41 -16.59 -25.87
C ALA A 471 8.70 -15.80 -24.71
N ARG A 472 9.28 -15.47 -23.56
CA ARG A 472 10.25 -14.39 -23.24
C ARG A 472 9.91 -12.98 -23.75
N ALA A 473 9.84 -12.03 -22.78
CA ALA A 473 9.64 -10.57 -22.91
C ALA A 473 8.21 -10.14 -23.36
N ARG A 474 7.57 -9.11 -22.78
CA ARG A 474 7.94 -8.14 -21.73
C ARG A 474 6.73 -7.70 -20.87
N ALA A 475 6.19 -8.60 -20.05
CA ALA A 475 5.19 -8.25 -19.04
C ALA A 475 5.84 -7.43 -17.89
N ARG A 476 5.70 -6.10 -17.90
CA ARG A 476 5.96 -5.25 -16.72
C ARG A 476 4.98 -5.63 -15.59
N SER A 477 5.47 -6.30 -14.55
CA SER A 477 4.74 -6.59 -13.32
C SER A 477 4.83 -5.40 -12.35
N VAL A 478 3.68 -4.82 -11.99
CA VAL A 478 3.63 -3.73 -11.01
C VAL A 478 3.55 -4.33 -9.60
N TRP A 479 4.71 -4.68 -9.03
CA TRP A 479 4.81 -5.25 -7.69
C TRP A 479 4.49 -4.25 -6.56
N THR A 480 4.51 -2.94 -6.85
CA THR A 480 4.40 -1.88 -5.84
C THR A 480 3.28 -0.90 -6.16
N SER A 481 2.27 -0.79 -5.28
CA SER A 481 1.23 0.26 -5.36
C SER A 481 1.51 1.38 -4.35
N ILE A 482 1.59 2.63 -4.82
CA ILE A 482 1.94 3.79 -3.98
C ILE A 482 0.66 4.48 -3.48
N LYS A 483 0.59 4.77 -2.17
CA LYS A 483 -0.53 5.51 -1.53
C LYS A 483 0.02 6.69 -0.72
N ILE A 484 -0.18 7.90 -1.22
CA ILE A 484 0.25 9.15 -0.57
C ILE A 484 -0.97 9.80 0.11
N ALA A 485 -0.72 10.68 1.09
CA ALA A 485 -1.80 11.40 1.76
C ALA A 485 -2.46 12.41 0.79
N LYS A 486 -3.80 12.49 0.81
CA LYS A 486 -4.59 13.42 -0.04
C LYS A 486 -4.17 14.89 0.13
N TRP A 487 -3.68 15.27 1.31
CA TRP A 487 -3.26 16.63 1.63
C TRP A 487 -1.75 16.75 1.82
N PRO A 488 -1.10 17.79 1.26
CA PRO A 488 0.33 18.01 1.41
C PRO A 488 0.69 18.39 2.84
N SER A 489 1.88 17.99 3.28
CA SER A 489 2.43 18.32 4.60
C SER A 489 2.97 19.75 4.67
N VAL A 490 3.31 20.34 3.52
CA VAL A 490 3.55 21.77 3.34
C VAL A 490 2.79 22.20 2.08
N LYS A 491 1.79 23.07 2.22
CA LYS A 491 0.91 23.49 1.11
C LYS A 491 1.67 24.21 -0.02
N ALA A 492 2.67 25.02 0.32
CA ALA A 492 3.50 25.73 -0.65
C ALA A 492 4.96 25.81 -0.16
N LEU A 493 5.86 25.17 -0.90
CA LEU A 493 7.32 25.15 -0.68
C LEU A 493 8.00 25.76 -1.91
N SER A 494 8.84 26.78 -1.75
CA SER A 494 9.60 27.34 -2.88
C SER A 494 10.81 26.49 -3.24
N PHE A 495 11.40 26.71 -4.42
CA PHE A 495 12.63 26.02 -4.82
C PHE A 495 13.80 26.32 -3.87
N GLU A 496 13.91 27.57 -3.42
CA GLU A 496 14.94 28.04 -2.50
C GLU A 496 14.75 27.38 -1.13
N ALA A 497 13.51 27.33 -0.64
CA ALA A 497 13.16 26.62 0.59
C ALA A 497 13.30 25.08 0.47
N ALA A 498 13.21 24.51 -0.74
CA ALA A 498 13.49 23.10 -0.99
C ALA A 498 15.00 22.80 -0.98
N ALA A 499 15.80 23.68 -1.58
CA ALA A 499 17.26 23.62 -1.52
C ALA A 499 17.76 23.75 -0.07
N GLU A 500 17.35 24.81 0.64
CA GLU A 500 17.75 25.11 2.01
C GLU A 500 17.28 24.04 3.01
N ARG A 501 15.97 23.71 3.02
CA ARG A 501 15.37 22.90 4.11
C ARG A 501 15.33 21.40 3.82
N TYR A 502 15.30 21.01 2.54
CA TYR A 502 15.25 19.60 2.12
C TYR A 502 16.56 19.11 1.50
N GLY A 503 17.53 20.01 1.26
CA GLY A 503 18.79 19.69 0.59
C GLY A 503 18.65 19.42 -0.91
N ALA A 504 17.52 19.82 -1.50
CA ALA A 504 17.19 19.60 -2.91
C ALA A 504 17.79 20.69 -3.80
N LEU A 505 19.12 20.81 -3.76
CA LEU A 505 19.91 21.89 -4.39
C LEU A 505 19.63 21.99 -5.90
N TYR A 506 19.72 20.88 -6.62
CA TYR A 506 19.56 20.79 -8.07
C TYR A 506 18.13 20.38 -8.47
N LEU A 507 17.13 20.77 -7.67
CA LEU A 507 15.74 20.40 -7.93
C LEU A 507 15.21 20.96 -9.24
N ARG A 508 15.67 22.14 -9.66
CA ARG A 508 15.36 22.72 -10.96
C ARG A 508 15.99 21.87 -12.07
N ASP A 509 17.31 21.76 -12.09
CA ASP A 509 18.06 21.07 -13.15
C ASP A 509 17.64 19.60 -13.30
N ALA A 510 17.48 18.88 -12.19
CA ALA A 510 17.00 17.51 -12.22
C ALA A 510 15.53 17.36 -12.65
N LEU A 511 14.68 18.35 -12.35
CA LEU A 511 13.33 18.40 -12.90
C LEU A 511 13.37 18.70 -14.41
N ALA A 512 14.34 19.48 -14.90
CA ALA A 512 14.51 19.81 -16.31
C ALA A 512 14.99 18.60 -17.13
N HIS A 513 16.06 17.94 -16.68
CA HIS A 513 16.51 16.66 -17.24
C HIS A 513 15.37 15.63 -17.27
N PHE A 514 14.58 15.56 -16.19
CA PHE A 514 13.43 14.68 -16.15
C PHE A 514 12.37 15.07 -17.18
N VAL A 515 12.01 16.34 -17.27
CA VAL A 515 11.04 16.86 -18.25
C VAL A 515 11.42 16.42 -19.66
N VAL A 516 12.66 16.68 -20.06
CA VAL A 516 13.17 16.31 -21.39
C VAL A 516 13.14 14.80 -21.60
N GLN A 517 13.66 14.01 -20.64
CA GLN A 517 13.73 12.55 -20.76
C GLN A 517 12.37 11.86 -20.65
N TYR A 518 11.36 12.50 -20.05
CA TYR A 518 9.99 12.00 -20.00
C TYR A 518 9.22 12.32 -21.28
N ARG A 519 9.44 13.51 -21.86
CA ARG A 519 8.90 13.88 -23.19
C ARG A 519 9.49 13.01 -24.29
N ASN A 520 10.80 12.83 -24.28
CA ASN A 520 11.54 12.15 -25.35
C ASN A 520 12.40 11.01 -24.76
N PRO A 521 11.82 9.82 -24.52
CA PRO A 521 12.50 8.71 -23.83
C PRO A 521 13.64 8.09 -24.64
N ASP A 522 13.69 8.32 -25.96
CA ASP A 522 14.69 7.75 -26.87
C ASP A 522 15.93 8.65 -27.07
N LEU A 523 15.94 9.88 -26.53
CA LEU A 523 17.11 10.77 -26.62
C LEU A 523 18.31 10.22 -25.85
N SER A 524 19.51 10.41 -26.40
CA SER A 524 20.74 10.07 -25.71
C SER A 524 21.02 11.03 -24.54
N THR A 525 21.80 10.58 -23.56
CA THR A 525 22.11 11.36 -22.34
C THR A 525 22.67 12.76 -22.64
N ALA A 526 23.47 12.89 -23.69
CA ALA A 526 24.10 14.17 -24.08
C ALA A 526 23.10 15.15 -24.75
N GLU A 527 22.09 14.62 -25.45
CA GLU A 527 21.02 15.42 -26.04
C GLU A 527 20.05 15.90 -24.96
N VAL A 528 19.72 15.02 -23.99
CA VAL A 528 18.92 15.38 -22.81
C VAL A 528 19.58 16.51 -22.02
N GLU A 529 20.90 16.42 -21.78
CA GLU A 529 21.66 17.43 -21.04
C GLU A 529 21.67 18.78 -21.78
N ARG A 530 21.89 18.80 -23.10
CA ARG A 530 21.81 20.03 -23.90
C ARG A 530 20.41 20.66 -23.90
N ALA A 531 19.36 19.86 -24.07
CA ALA A 531 17.97 20.35 -24.10
C ALA A 531 17.46 20.79 -22.72
N SER A 532 17.94 20.19 -21.63
CA SER A 532 17.52 20.57 -20.26
C SER A 532 17.94 21.98 -19.85
N LEU A 533 18.99 22.54 -20.47
CA LEU A 533 19.42 23.93 -20.24
C LEU A 533 18.39 24.97 -20.72
N ALA A 534 17.50 24.59 -21.65
CA ALA A 534 16.42 25.45 -22.15
C ALA A 534 15.13 25.37 -21.31
N VAL A 535 15.03 24.45 -20.34
CA VAL A 535 13.79 24.24 -19.56
C VAL A 535 13.70 25.22 -18.39
N GLY A 536 13.00 26.33 -18.61
CA GLY A 536 12.71 27.32 -17.56
C GLY A 536 11.55 26.91 -16.65
N PHE A 537 11.70 27.02 -15.32
CA PHE A 537 10.59 26.76 -14.39
C PHE A 537 9.74 27.99 -14.15
N ARG A 538 8.48 27.83 -14.55
CA ARG A 538 7.56 28.94 -14.72
C ARG A 538 6.73 29.25 -13.47
N PHE A 539 6.76 28.37 -12.46
CA PHE A 539 6.20 28.53 -11.10
C PHE A 539 7.28 28.85 -10.04
N ARG A 540 6.86 29.31 -8.84
CA ARG A 540 7.79 29.59 -7.70
C ARG A 540 7.61 28.70 -6.48
N LYS A 541 6.47 28.03 -6.30
CA LYS A 541 6.17 27.18 -5.12
C LYS A 541 5.40 25.93 -5.52
N MET A 542 5.58 24.84 -4.79
CA MET A 542 4.93 23.54 -5.01
C MET A 542 4.48 22.88 -3.69
N PRO A 543 3.38 22.09 -3.67
CA PRO A 543 2.99 21.30 -2.51
C PRO A 543 3.96 20.14 -2.24
N ALA A 544 4.35 19.97 -0.98
CA ALA A 544 5.30 18.94 -0.53
C ALA A 544 4.69 17.97 0.50
N PHE A 545 5.05 16.69 0.38
CA PHE A 545 4.57 15.59 1.21
C PHE A 545 5.71 15.01 2.03
N HIS A 546 5.43 14.73 3.29
CA HIS A 546 6.44 14.25 4.24
C HIS A 546 6.51 12.73 4.41
N LYS A 547 5.66 11.99 3.69
CA LYS A 547 5.51 10.53 3.77
C LYS A 547 5.00 9.99 2.43
N LEU A 548 5.60 8.89 1.99
CA LEU A 548 5.21 8.11 0.82
C LEU A 548 4.93 6.68 1.31
N LYS A 549 3.66 6.25 1.36
CA LYS A 549 3.36 4.85 1.66
C LYS A 549 3.35 4.05 0.37
N PHE A 550 3.72 2.78 0.44
CA PHE A 550 3.60 1.86 -0.68
C PHE A 550 3.26 0.45 -0.18
N THR A 551 2.63 -0.34 -1.04
CA THR A 551 2.25 -1.72 -0.77
C THR A 551 2.97 -2.62 -1.77
N LEU A 552 3.76 -3.55 -1.26
CA LEU A 552 4.36 -4.63 -2.03
C LEU A 552 3.34 -5.77 -2.12
N ASN A 553 2.82 -6.02 -3.32
CA ASN A 553 1.95 -7.16 -3.62
C ASN A 553 2.84 -8.39 -3.79
N ASP A 554 2.63 -9.41 -2.97
CA ASP A 554 3.40 -10.67 -2.94
C ASP A 554 4.90 -10.49 -3.23
N ALA A 555 5.66 -10.05 -2.23
CA ALA A 555 7.08 -9.68 -2.38
C ALA A 555 8.02 -10.84 -2.80
N GLN A 556 7.52 -12.05 -3.02
CA GLN A 556 8.27 -13.20 -3.56
C GLN A 556 7.58 -13.85 -4.78
N ASP A 557 6.43 -13.34 -5.23
CA ASP A 557 5.64 -13.84 -6.36
C ASP A 557 5.22 -15.32 -6.21
N LEU A 558 4.76 -15.70 -5.00
CA LEU A 558 4.46 -17.10 -4.64
C LEU A 558 2.95 -17.45 -4.64
N GLY A 559 2.08 -16.46 -4.89
CA GLY A 559 0.62 -16.60 -4.87
C GLY A 559 0.00 -16.77 -3.48
N ILE A 560 0.80 -16.65 -2.42
CA ILE A 560 0.42 -17.06 -1.04
C ILE A 560 0.76 -16.03 0.04
N MET A 561 1.30 -14.86 -0.32
CA MET A 561 1.68 -13.81 0.64
C MET A 561 0.70 -12.64 0.68
N ASP A 562 0.27 -12.26 1.90
CA ASP A 562 -0.44 -11.01 2.17
C ASP A 562 0.38 -9.79 1.69
N SER A 563 -0.29 -8.77 1.16
CA SER A 563 0.32 -7.52 0.70
C SER A 563 1.00 -6.75 1.84
N ILE A 564 2.29 -6.39 1.70
CA ILE A 564 3.09 -5.73 2.75
C ILE A 564 3.08 -4.21 2.55
N GLN A 565 2.65 -3.43 3.55
CA GLN A 565 2.68 -1.97 3.52
C GLN A 565 3.92 -1.38 4.21
N ASP A 566 4.60 -0.43 3.58
CA ASP A 566 5.75 0.32 4.14
C ASP A 566 5.69 1.83 3.81
N VAL A 567 6.53 2.67 4.44
CA VAL A 567 6.39 4.16 4.42
C VAL A 567 7.72 4.95 4.42
N ALA A 568 8.21 5.37 3.26
CA ALA A 568 9.37 6.27 3.18
C ALA A 568 9.05 7.72 3.63
N HIS A 569 10.04 8.44 4.18
CA HIS A 569 9.91 9.81 4.69
C HIS A 569 10.86 10.81 4.01
N ALA A 570 10.34 12.01 3.75
CA ALA A 570 11.07 13.19 3.30
C ALA A 570 10.69 14.39 4.18
N ARG A 571 11.36 14.57 5.32
CA ARG A 571 11.01 15.55 6.37
C ARG A 571 12.17 16.48 6.66
N PRO A 572 12.01 17.81 6.57
CA PRO A 572 13.03 18.75 6.96
C PRO A 572 13.14 18.84 8.49
N GLU A 573 14.17 19.53 8.98
CA GLU A 573 14.30 19.89 10.38
C GLU A 573 13.11 20.74 10.87
N ARG A 574 12.74 20.58 12.15
CA ARG A 574 11.70 21.38 12.81
C ARG A 574 11.94 21.48 14.32
N LYS A 575 11.26 22.42 15.00
CA LYS A 575 11.15 22.40 16.46
C LYS A 575 10.00 21.50 16.91
N ASP A 576 10.13 20.85 18.07
CA ASP A 576 9.04 20.14 18.73
C ASP A 576 8.16 21.08 19.60
N LYS A 577 7.13 20.53 20.24
CA LYS A 577 6.23 21.29 21.15
C LYS A 577 6.94 21.89 22.37
N GLN A 578 8.20 21.52 22.61
CA GLN A 578 9.04 21.94 23.74
C GLN A 578 10.20 22.84 23.24
N GLY A 579 10.13 23.33 21.99
CA GLY A 579 11.11 24.23 21.38
C GLY A 579 12.41 23.58 20.93
N ARG A 580 12.59 22.27 21.15
CA ARG A 580 13.84 21.56 20.83
C ARG A 580 13.93 21.26 19.34
N THR A 581 15.12 21.43 18.76
CA THR A 581 15.39 21.09 17.36
C THR A 581 15.34 19.57 17.14
N VAL A 582 14.52 19.13 16.20
CA VAL A 582 14.36 17.75 15.74
C VAL A 582 14.94 17.65 14.33
N PRO A 583 16.08 16.94 14.14
CA PRO A 583 16.76 16.85 12.85
C PRO A 583 15.86 16.36 11.71
N GLY A 584 16.19 16.79 10.49
CA GLY A 584 15.57 16.30 9.27
C GLY A 584 15.77 14.78 9.06
N ARG A 585 14.81 14.15 8.38
CA ARG A 585 14.79 12.71 8.08
C ARG A 585 14.49 12.50 6.60
N PHE A 586 15.48 11.95 5.88
CA PHE A 586 15.44 11.68 4.46
C PHE A 586 15.83 10.21 4.23
N ASP A 587 14.82 9.37 4.07
CA ASP A 587 14.93 7.92 4.01
C ASP A 587 15.54 7.44 2.67
N THR A 588 16.35 6.38 2.67
CA THR A 588 16.84 5.75 1.42
C THR A 588 15.84 4.72 0.89
N VAL A 589 15.63 4.70 -0.43
CA VAL A 589 14.71 3.81 -1.15
C VAL A 589 15.45 3.02 -2.24
N LEU A 590 14.87 1.88 -2.63
CA LEU A 590 15.27 1.14 -3.83
C LEU A 590 14.33 1.52 -4.99
N LEU A 591 14.91 1.88 -6.12
CA LEU A 591 14.20 2.18 -7.37
C LEU A 591 14.36 1.00 -8.33
N ASN A 592 13.26 0.44 -8.83
CA ASN A 592 13.28 -0.52 -9.93
C ASN A 592 13.24 0.26 -11.26
N ASP A 593 14.20 0.04 -12.15
CA ASP A 593 14.23 0.67 -13.49
C ASP A 593 13.42 -0.10 -14.55
N GLY A 594 12.79 -1.22 -14.15
CA GLY A 594 12.10 -2.16 -15.02
C GLY A 594 12.92 -3.41 -15.34
N THR A 595 14.16 -3.52 -14.85
CA THR A 595 15.01 -4.73 -14.96
C THR A 595 15.13 -5.52 -13.65
N GLY A 596 14.56 -5.02 -12.54
CA GLY A 596 14.58 -5.66 -11.23
C GLY A 596 13.83 -6.99 -11.20
N GLY A 597 14.47 -8.03 -10.68
CA GLY A 597 13.86 -9.35 -10.43
C GLY A 597 13.12 -9.44 -9.09
N ALA A 598 12.29 -10.48 -8.90
CA ALA A 598 11.51 -10.68 -7.67
C ALA A 598 12.37 -11.01 -6.44
N SER A 599 13.62 -11.44 -6.65
CA SER A 599 14.59 -11.75 -5.60
C SER A 599 15.94 -11.06 -5.84
N GLY A 600 16.52 -10.51 -4.77
CA GLY A 600 17.81 -9.81 -4.81
C GLY A 600 17.68 -8.34 -5.24
N VAL A 601 18.82 -7.69 -5.51
CA VAL A 601 18.88 -6.25 -5.82
C VAL A 601 19.35 -5.96 -7.26
N LYS A 602 19.54 -6.99 -8.09
CA LYS A 602 19.93 -6.83 -9.49
C LYS A 602 18.77 -6.18 -10.26
N GLY A 603 19.05 -5.09 -10.97
CA GLY A 603 18.04 -4.26 -11.63
C GLY A 603 17.33 -3.25 -10.73
N TYR A 604 17.82 -3.05 -9.50
CA TYR A 604 17.42 -1.96 -8.62
C TYR A 604 18.57 -0.98 -8.41
N HIS A 605 18.26 0.26 -8.02
CA HIS A 605 19.24 1.30 -7.68
C HIS A 605 18.90 1.96 -6.33
N VAL A 606 19.91 2.29 -5.53
CA VAL A 606 19.70 3.03 -4.27
C VAL A 606 19.55 4.52 -4.58
N ALA A 607 18.57 5.16 -3.97
CA ALA A 607 18.46 6.62 -3.97
C ALA A 607 18.01 7.15 -2.61
N GLN A 608 18.44 8.36 -2.22
CA GLN A 608 17.94 9.02 -1.02
C GLN A 608 16.73 9.90 -1.36
N LEU A 609 15.59 9.64 -0.73
CA LEU A 609 14.38 10.43 -0.90
C LEU A 609 14.50 11.77 -0.18
N ARG A 610 14.61 12.86 -0.95
CA ARG A 610 14.81 14.21 -0.43
C ARG A 610 13.53 15.02 -0.36
N LEU A 611 12.71 14.96 -1.41
CA LEU A 611 11.43 15.65 -1.46
C LEU A 611 10.42 14.78 -2.18
N VAL A 612 9.27 14.53 -1.54
CA VAL A 612 8.07 14.11 -2.26
C VAL A 612 7.26 15.38 -2.49
N PHE A 613 6.90 15.66 -3.72
CA PHE A 613 6.14 16.84 -4.11
C PHE A 613 5.12 16.47 -5.19
N LYS A 614 4.18 17.37 -5.42
CA LYS A 614 3.38 17.36 -6.64
C LYS A 614 3.61 18.71 -7.31
N LEU A 615 3.74 18.73 -8.63
CA LEU A 615 3.81 20.01 -9.34
C LEU A 615 2.45 20.72 -9.24
N PRO A 616 2.43 22.07 -9.17
CA PRO A 616 1.22 22.84 -9.45
C PRO A 616 0.63 22.44 -10.80
N LYS A 617 -0.69 22.54 -10.94
CA LYS A 617 -1.41 22.02 -12.12
C LYS A 617 -0.86 22.59 -13.44
N ALA A 618 -0.76 23.92 -13.55
CA ALA A 618 -0.14 24.56 -14.71
C ALA A 618 1.38 24.32 -14.84
N ALA A 619 2.07 23.93 -13.77
CA ALA A 619 3.46 23.53 -13.88
C ALA A 619 3.63 22.16 -14.52
N CYS A 620 2.64 21.25 -14.39
CA CYS A 620 2.62 20.06 -15.24
C CYS A 620 2.28 20.41 -16.69
N GLU A 621 1.33 21.33 -16.91
CA GLU A 621 0.81 21.67 -18.25
C GLU A 621 1.89 22.35 -19.11
N ASP A 622 2.68 23.23 -18.48
CA ASP A 622 3.81 23.94 -19.08
C ASP A 622 5.04 23.06 -19.32
N LEU A 623 5.29 22.08 -18.45
CA LEU A 623 6.50 21.24 -18.52
C LEU A 623 6.32 19.93 -19.29
N PHE A 624 5.13 19.33 -19.28
CA PHE A 624 4.84 18.04 -19.93
C PHE A 624 3.69 18.18 -20.94
N PRO A 625 3.81 19.08 -21.93
CA PRO A 625 2.75 19.31 -22.91
C PRO A 625 2.35 18.02 -23.65
N ASP A 626 3.31 17.33 -24.29
CA ASP A 626 3.00 16.28 -25.29
C ASP A 626 2.93 14.85 -24.72
N VAL A 627 3.19 14.69 -23.42
CA VAL A 627 3.27 13.38 -22.73
C VAL A 627 2.41 13.41 -21.49
N LEU A 628 2.31 12.27 -20.84
CA LEU A 628 1.61 12.03 -19.60
C LEU A 628 1.97 13.09 -18.45
N ALA A 629 1.01 13.63 -17.65
CA ALA A 629 1.23 14.59 -16.53
C ALA A 629 1.73 13.97 -15.22
N PRO A 630 2.96 14.26 -14.78
CA PRO A 630 3.50 13.61 -13.60
C PRO A 630 2.71 13.87 -12.31
N GLY A 631 2.43 12.78 -11.59
CA GLY A 631 1.46 12.75 -10.48
C GLY A 631 2.11 13.08 -9.14
N HIS A 632 2.58 12.08 -8.42
CA HIS A 632 3.40 12.31 -7.22
C HIS A 632 4.87 12.03 -7.49
N LEU A 633 5.69 13.03 -7.18
CA LEU A 633 7.02 13.19 -7.70
C LEU A 633 8.02 13.06 -6.57
N ALA A 634 9.09 12.31 -6.79
CA ALA A 634 10.13 12.06 -5.82
C ALA A 634 11.46 12.63 -6.33
N TYR A 635 11.89 13.79 -5.82
CA TYR A 635 13.27 14.20 -6.01
C TYR A 635 14.16 13.32 -5.10
N VAL A 636 15.02 12.55 -5.77
CA VAL A 636 15.82 11.49 -5.18
C VAL A 636 17.29 11.66 -5.56
N GLU A 637 18.19 11.61 -4.58
CA GLU A 637 19.63 11.64 -4.85
C GLU A 637 20.10 10.21 -5.16
N ARG A 638 20.31 9.92 -6.45
CA ARG A 638 20.76 8.61 -6.91
C ARG A 638 22.18 8.31 -6.43
N PHE A 639 22.40 7.08 -5.96
CA PHE A 639 23.73 6.52 -5.79
C PHE A 639 24.14 5.78 -7.08
N SER A 640 25.38 5.34 -7.18
CA SER A 640 25.86 4.48 -8.25
C SER A 640 25.07 3.17 -8.31
N HIS A 641 24.91 2.62 -9.51
CA HIS A 641 24.35 1.30 -9.73
C HIS A 641 25.04 0.24 -8.87
N PHE A 642 24.33 -0.83 -8.52
CA PHE A 642 24.93 -1.98 -7.89
C PHE A 642 25.91 -2.66 -8.85
N THR A 643 27.19 -2.63 -8.51
CA THR A 643 28.27 -3.37 -9.18
C THR A 643 28.36 -4.80 -8.60
N THR A 644 29.49 -5.48 -8.73
CA THR A 644 29.75 -6.74 -8.03
C THR A 644 29.67 -6.52 -6.50
N PRO A 645 28.94 -7.34 -5.74
CA PRO A 645 28.99 -7.27 -4.27
C PRO A 645 30.38 -7.62 -3.77
N ASP A 646 30.77 -7.05 -2.63
CA ASP A 646 32.08 -7.34 -2.02
C ASP A 646 32.21 -8.84 -1.66
N SER A 647 33.35 -9.45 -1.99
CA SER A 647 33.58 -10.90 -1.84
C SER A 647 33.76 -11.35 -0.38
N VAL A 648 33.84 -10.42 0.57
CA VAL A 648 33.95 -10.67 2.01
C VAL A 648 32.59 -10.42 2.67
N HIS A 649 32.07 -9.20 2.58
CA HIS A 649 30.86 -8.79 3.31
C HIS A 649 29.57 -8.83 2.49
N GLY A 650 29.60 -9.04 1.18
CA GLY A 650 28.41 -9.17 0.33
C GLY A 650 27.60 -7.88 0.11
N LEU A 651 27.81 -6.85 0.93
CA LEU A 651 27.24 -5.53 0.68
C LEU A 651 27.82 -4.92 -0.60
N TYR A 652 26.96 -4.22 -1.33
CA TYR A 652 27.34 -3.46 -2.51
C TYR A 652 27.87 -2.08 -2.09
N LYS A 653 29.02 -1.69 -2.63
CA LYS A 653 29.54 -0.33 -2.44
C LYS A 653 28.84 0.60 -3.42
N VAL A 654 27.99 1.49 -2.90
CA VAL A 654 27.32 2.53 -3.70
C VAL A 654 27.84 3.92 -3.32
N THR A 655 28.24 4.71 -4.30
CA THR A 655 28.74 6.09 -4.11
C THR A 655 27.70 7.10 -4.58
N ARG A 656 27.62 8.29 -3.98
CA ARG A 656 26.76 9.36 -4.51
C ARG A 656 27.34 9.81 -5.86
N ARG A 657 26.58 9.72 -6.96
CA ARG A 657 27.05 10.27 -8.24
C ARG A 657 27.17 11.79 -8.11
N ARG A 658 28.26 12.31 -8.67
CA ARG A 658 28.51 13.73 -8.93
C ARG A 658 28.88 13.84 -10.41
N ASP A 659 28.46 14.89 -11.10
CA ASP A 659 29.03 15.22 -12.42
C ASP A 659 30.48 15.74 -12.26
N PRO A 660 31.29 15.86 -13.34
CA PRO A 660 32.64 16.45 -13.28
C PRO A 660 32.77 17.82 -12.59
N THR A 661 31.71 18.64 -12.54
CA THR A 661 31.67 19.91 -11.77
C THR A 661 31.30 19.74 -10.29
N GLY A 662 30.70 18.60 -9.92
CA GLY A 662 30.34 18.24 -8.55
C GLY A 662 28.84 18.14 -8.23
N ALA A 663 27.95 18.42 -9.19
CA ALA A 663 26.49 18.50 -9.00
C ALA A 663 25.76 17.13 -9.02
N ARG A 664 24.47 17.09 -8.63
CA ARG A 664 23.68 15.84 -8.41
C ARG A 664 22.45 15.74 -9.35
N LEU A 665 22.20 14.56 -9.94
CA LEU A 665 21.11 14.28 -10.91
C LEU A 665 19.90 13.50 -10.30
N ALA A 666 18.65 13.78 -10.73
CA ALA A 666 17.40 13.09 -10.30
C ALA A 666 16.27 13.00 -11.38
N SER A 667 15.10 12.35 -11.08
CA SER A 667 13.99 12.03 -12.03
C SER A 667 12.60 11.63 -11.43
N VAL A 668 11.49 11.55 -12.22
CA VAL A 668 10.04 11.46 -11.80
C VAL A 668 9.11 10.64 -12.80
N VAL A 669 7.73 10.62 -12.78
CA VAL A 669 6.70 9.99 -13.73
C VAL A 669 5.20 10.47 -13.51
N GLU A 670 4.23 10.40 -14.49
CA GLU A 670 2.72 10.07 -14.45
C GLU A 670 1.73 10.77 -15.48
N SER A 671 0.37 10.79 -15.30
CA SER A 671 -0.95 11.00 -16.08
C SER A 671 -1.43 12.25 -17.00
N TYR A 672 -1.49 12.21 -18.37
CA TYR A 672 -2.17 13.22 -19.33
C TYR A 672 -2.99 12.64 -20.53
N LEU A 673 -2.95 11.33 -20.83
CA LEU A 673 -3.15 10.77 -22.18
C LEU A 673 -4.49 11.05 -22.91
N TYR A 674 -5.62 11.31 -22.23
CA TYR A 674 -6.96 11.26 -22.86
C TYR A 674 -7.61 12.62 -23.15
N LEU A 675 -6.96 13.73 -22.78
CA LEU A 675 -7.46 15.08 -23.02
C LEU A 675 -6.67 15.79 -24.11
N TYR A 676 -5.36 15.91 -23.91
CA TYR A 676 -4.48 16.76 -24.73
C TYR A 676 -3.78 15.99 -25.86
N SER A 677 -3.57 14.69 -25.72
CA SER A 677 -2.74 13.92 -26.66
C SER A 677 -3.21 13.94 -28.12
N PRO A 678 -4.52 13.94 -28.48
CA PRO A 678 -4.93 14.03 -29.88
C PRO A 678 -4.53 15.37 -30.51
N PHE A 679 -4.60 16.46 -29.76
CA PHE A 679 -4.20 17.77 -30.24
C PHE A 679 -2.67 17.86 -30.38
N MET A 680 -1.95 17.50 -29.31
CA MET A 680 -0.52 17.79 -29.18
C MET A 680 0.36 16.79 -29.94
N LEU A 681 -0.06 15.52 -30.00
CA LEU A 681 0.64 14.51 -30.80
C LEU A 681 0.30 14.57 -32.30
N ARG A 682 -0.59 15.48 -32.75
CA ARG A 682 -0.91 15.70 -34.18
C ARG A 682 0.33 16.03 -35.01
N LYS A 683 1.16 16.95 -34.51
CA LYS A 683 2.39 17.40 -35.19
C LYS A 683 3.57 16.41 -35.00
N LEU A 684 3.43 15.37 -34.16
CA LEU A 684 4.53 14.49 -33.72
C LEU A 684 4.38 13.01 -34.12
N LEU A 685 3.17 12.46 -34.14
CA LEU A 685 2.93 11.07 -34.53
C LEU A 685 2.62 10.96 -36.03
N PRO A 686 3.16 9.94 -36.75
CA PRO A 686 2.71 9.66 -38.10
C PRO A 686 1.20 9.40 -38.13
N ARG A 687 0.52 9.93 -39.15
CA ARG A 687 -0.95 10.05 -39.24
C ARG A 687 -1.72 8.76 -38.89
N ILE A 688 -1.16 7.58 -39.21
CA ILE A 688 -1.76 6.28 -38.89
C ILE A 688 -1.85 6.00 -37.37
N PHE A 689 -0.79 6.25 -36.61
CA PHE A 689 -0.78 6.11 -35.14
C PHE A 689 -1.60 7.21 -34.47
N TRP A 690 -1.58 8.42 -35.05
CA TRP A 690 -2.36 9.54 -34.56
C TRP A 690 -3.88 9.31 -34.72
N ARG A 691 -4.33 8.82 -35.87
CA ARG A 691 -5.75 8.47 -36.10
C ARG A 691 -6.22 7.35 -35.17
N ASN A 692 -5.40 6.34 -34.93
CA ASN A 692 -5.71 5.27 -33.96
C ASN A 692 -5.87 5.83 -32.53
N LEU A 693 -4.95 6.69 -32.09
CA LEU A 693 -5.04 7.41 -30.82
C LEU A 693 -6.32 8.27 -30.75
N CYS A 694 -6.70 8.95 -31.83
CA CYS A 694 -7.92 9.74 -31.89
C CYS A 694 -9.19 8.88 -31.72
N LYS A 695 -9.29 7.72 -32.40
CA LYS A 695 -10.40 6.76 -32.20
C LYS A 695 -10.48 6.30 -30.74
N LEU A 696 -9.36 5.88 -30.17
CA LEU A 696 -9.27 5.47 -28.77
C LEU A 696 -9.73 6.58 -27.82
N VAL A 697 -9.23 7.81 -28.00
CA VAL A 697 -9.58 8.94 -27.15
C VAL A 697 -11.06 9.35 -27.31
N LYS A 698 -11.62 9.35 -28.53
CA LYS A 698 -13.05 9.63 -28.75
C LYS A 698 -13.93 8.58 -28.06
N GLY A 699 -13.62 7.29 -28.24
CA GLY A 699 -14.31 6.19 -27.55
C GLY A 699 -14.26 6.34 -26.03
N VAL A 700 -13.08 6.57 -25.46
CA VAL A 700 -12.91 6.80 -24.02
C VAL A 700 -13.62 8.07 -23.54
N ARG A 701 -13.67 9.15 -24.32
CA ARG A 701 -14.44 10.37 -23.99
C ARG A 701 -15.94 10.07 -23.87
N ILE A 702 -16.50 9.26 -24.77
CA ILE A 702 -17.92 8.84 -24.71
C ILE A 702 -18.18 7.98 -23.46
N LEU A 703 -17.32 6.99 -23.16
CA LEU A 703 -17.45 6.15 -21.95
C LEU A 703 -17.48 6.94 -20.62
N HIS A 704 -17.04 8.21 -20.62
CA HIS A 704 -16.97 9.07 -19.43
C HIS A 704 -18.05 10.18 -19.40
N GLN A 705 -19.01 10.21 -20.32
CA GLN A 705 -20.17 11.10 -20.23
C GLN A 705 -21.14 10.62 -19.12
N GLN A 706 -21.89 11.56 -18.52
CA GLN A 706 -22.92 11.23 -17.51
C GLN A 706 -24.22 10.69 -18.14
N THR A 707 -24.55 11.20 -19.32
CA THR A 707 -25.65 10.76 -20.18
C THR A 707 -25.03 10.38 -21.51
N ILE A 708 -25.31 9.18 -21.99
CA ILE A 708 -24.80 8.65 -23.26
C ILE A 708 -26.02 8.19 -24.04
N THR A 709 -26.21 8.70 -25.26
CA THR A 709 -27.28 8.23 -26.14
C THR A 709 -26.98 6.85 -26.73
N ALA A 710 -28.00 6.13 -27.19
CA ALA A 710 -27.79 4.83 -27.82
C ALA A 710 -26.90 4.91 -29.08
N GLU A 711 -27.02 6.02 -29.83
CA GLU A 711 -26.20 6.31 -31.01
C GLU A 711 -24.74 6.59 -30.64
N GLU A 712 -24.48 7.43 -29.63
CA GLU A 712 -23.12 7.64 -29.10
C GLU A 712 -22.51 6.34 -28.56
N LEU A 713 -23.30 5.48 -27.93
CA LEU A 713 -22.82 4.20 -27.41
C LEU A 713 -22.45 3.22 -28.54
N CYS A 714 -23.22 3.20 -29.64
CA CYS A 714 -22.86 2.44 -30.85
C CYS A 714 -21.57 2.98 -31.47
N LYS A 715 -21.47 4.30 -31.68
CA LYS A 715 -20.27 4.98 -32.18
C LYS A 715 -19.05 4.75 -31.28
N CYS A 716 -19.24 4.69 -29.97
CA CYS A 716 -18.21 4.33 -29.00
C CYS A 716 -17.71 2.89 -29.18
N ARG A 717 -18.63 1.93 -29.36
CA ARG A 717 -18.29 0.53 -29.63
C ARG A 717 -17.51 0.39 -30.95
N GLU A 718 -17.97 1.03 -32.02
CA GLU A 718 -17.26 1.06 -33.31
C GLU A 718 -15.85 1.62 -33.16
N LEU A 719 -15.71 2.82 -32.57
CA LEU A 719 -14.41 3.48 -32.40
C LEU A 719 -13.43 2.68 -31.53
N LEU A 720 -13.89 2.01 -30.45
CA LEU A 720 -13.02 1.20 -29.59
C LEU A 720 -12.66 -0.15 -30.21
N ASN A 721 -13.59 -0.77 -30.96
CA ASN A 721 -13.31 -1.99 -31.71
C ASN A 721 -12.30 -1.71 -32.82
N ASP A 722 -12.55 -0.69 -33.65
CA ASP A 722 -11.63 -0.21 -34.68
C ASP A 722 -10.26 0.13 -34.08
N ALA A 723 -10.22 0.94 -33.02
CA ALA A 723 -8.96 1.32 -32.38
C ALA A 723 -8.17 0.11 -31.88
N THR A 724 -8.85 -0.96 -31.46
CA THR A 724 -8.19 -2.19 -31.02
C THR A 724 -7.75 -3.07 -32.19
N LEU A 725 -8.57 -3.24 -33.23
CA LEU A 725 -8.22 -4.00 -34.44
C LEU A 725 -7.03 -3.36 -35.16
N GLU A 726 -7.09 -2.04 -35.34
CA GLU A 726 -5.96 -1.23 -35.78
C GLU A 726 -4.77 -1.32 -34.81
N PHE A 727 -4.99 -1.40 -33.49
CA PHE A 727 -3.88 -1.63 -32.56
C PHE A 727 -3.17 -2.97 -32.84
N GLU A 728 -3.91 -4.02 -33.22
CA GLU A 728 -3.34 -5.30 -33.62
C GLU A 728 -2.50 -5.22 -34.90
N GLU A 729 -2.98 -4.46 -35.88
CA GLU A 729 -2.35 -4.36 -37.20
C GLU A 729 -1.17 -3.36 -37.20
N ILE A 730 -1.30 -2.24 -36.51
CA ILE A 730 -0.34 -1.13 -36.50
C ILE A 730 0.80 -1.35 -35.50
N TYR A 731 0.50 -1.73 -34.25
CA TYR A 731 1.49 -1.69 -33.16
C TYR A 731 2.21 -3.02 -32.96
N TYR A 732 1.47 -4.13 -32.97
CA TYR A 732 2.06 -5.47 -32.86
C TYR A 732 1.98 -6.31 -34.13
N ALA A 733 1.40 -5.79 -35.22
CA ALA A 733 1.36 -6.41 -36.56
C ALA A 733 0.90 -7.88 -36.60
N ARG A 734 0.03 -8.28 -35.66
CA ARG A 734 -0.34 -9.68 -35.37
C ARG A 734 0.84 -10.66 -35.17
N ASP A 735 2.02 -10.12 -34.85
CA ASP A 735 3.26 -10.85 -34.55
C ASP A 735 3.23 -11.40 -33.12
N ALA A 736 3.40 -12.72 -32.99
CA ALA A 736 3.38 -13.41 -31.70
C ALA A 736 4.52 -12.96 -30.75
N ASP A 737 5.67 -12.53 -31.28
CA ASP A 737 6.76 -12.01 -30.44
C ASP A 737 6.43 -10.62 -29.86
N ARG A 738 5.50 -9.89 -30.49
CA ARG A 738 5.02 -8.57 -30.05
C ARG A 738 3.73 -8.64 -29.22
N LEU A 739 3.15 -9.82 -29.00
CA LEU A 739 1.92 -10.02 -28.23
C LEU A 739 2.00 -9.42 -26.81
N HIS A 740 3.21 -9.27 -26.25
CA HIS A 740 3.46 -8.64 -24.95
C HIS A 740 3.18 -7.12 -24.89
N LEU A 741 2.96 -6.49 -26.06
CA LEU A 741 2.45 -5.12 -26.17
C LEU A 741 0.93 -5.05 -25.89
N VAL A 742 0.21 -6.15 -26.12
CA VAL A 742 -1.23 -6.28 -25.81
C VAL A 742 -1.40 -6.40 -24.31
N ARG A 743 -1.82 -5.30 -23.68
CA ARG A 743 -2.18 -5.30 -22.25
C ARG A 743 -3.64 -5.72 -22.10
N PRO A 744 -4.01 -6.50 -21.06
CA PRO A 744 -5.42 -6.86 -20.81
C PRO A 744 -6.37 -5.66 -20.69
N CYS A 745 -5.87 -4.48 -20.33
CA CYS A 745 -6.65 -3.24 -20.31
C CYS A 745 -7.07 -2.73 -21.70
N ILE A 746 -6.40 -3.14 -22.78
CA ILE A 746 -6.81 -2.83 -24.16
C ILE A 746 -8.04 -3.67 -24.52
N HIS A 747 -8.00 -4.98 -24.23
CA HIS A 747 -9.16 -5.86 -24.36
C HIS A 747 -10.33 -5.42 -23.46
N ALA A 748 -10.04 -4.87 -22.26
CA ALA A 748 -11.08 -4.34 -21.37
C ALA A 748 -11.91 -3.19 -21.99
N LEU A 749 -11.41 -2.50 -23.02
CA LEU A 749 -12.15 -1.45 -23.72
C LEU A 749 -13.32 -2.00 -24.55
N TRP A 750 -13.24 -3.23 -25.05
CA TRP A 750 -14.34 -3.89 -25.77
C TRP A 750 -15.56 -4.07 -24.89
N HIS A 751 -15.32 -4.41 -23.61
CA HIS A 751 -16.37 -4.60 -22.61
C HIS A 751 -16.96 -3.28 -22.11
N GLY A 752 -16.31 -2.13 -22.37
CA GLY A 752 -16.74 -0.82 -21.87
C GLY A 752 -18.16 -0.42 -22.33
N PRO A 753 -18.43 -0.37 -23.64
CA PRO A 753 -19.77 -0.06 -24.18
C PRO A 753 -20.83 -1.06 -23.72
N ASP A 754 -20.48 -2.34 -23.66
CA ASP A 754 -21.38 -3.42 -23.26
C ASP A 754 -21.75 -3.33 -21.78
N GLU A 755 -20.78 -3.06 -20.91
CA GLU A 755 -20.99 -2.80 -19.49
C GLU A 755 -21.86 -1.55 -19.26
N ILE A 756 -21.73 -0.50 -20.06
CA ILE A 756 -22.65 0.66 -20.01
C ILE A 756 -24.06 0.27 -20.44
N PHE A 757 -24.21 -0.52 -21.51
CA PHE A 757 -25.51 -1.00 -21.97
C PHE A 757 -26.21 -1.86 -20.91
N PHE A 758 -25.49 -2.75 -20.22
CA PHE A 758 -26.06 -3.65 -19.23
C PHE A 758 -26.22 -3.06 -17.82
N ARG A 759 -25.38 -2.09 -17.41
CA ARG A 759 -25.30 -1.60 -16.02
C ARG A 759 -25.45 -0.08 -15.86
N GLY A 760 -25.64 0.65 -16.95
CA GLY A 760 -25.66 2.11 -16.97
C GLY A 760 -24.26 2.73 -16.96
N ALA A 761 -24.20 4.06 -17.05
CA ALA A 761 -22.94 4.80 -17.24
C ALA A 761 -21.85 4.41 -16.21
N LEU A 762 -20.66 4.08 -16.71
CA LEU A 762 -19.53 3.56 -15.91
C LEU A 762 -19.21 4.42 -14.68
N ILE A 763 -19.39 5.74 -14.79
CA ILE A 763 -19.20 6.72 -13.71
C ILE A 763 -19.90 6.30 -12.40
N SER A 764 -21.12 5.75 -12.48
CA SER A 764 -21.96 5.37 -11.35
C SER A 764 -21.49 4.09 -10.63
N ILE A 765 -20.69 3.26 -11.30
CA ILE A 765 -20.23 1.95 -10.79
C ILE A 765 -18.72 1.89 -10.55
N THR A 766 -18.00 3.01 -10.67
CA THR A 766 -16.55 3.05 -10.41
C THR A 766 -16.19 2.81 -8.94
N GLN A 767 -15.03 2.18 -8.70
CA GLN A 767 -14.44 2.02 -7.35
C GLN A 767 -14.16 3.37 -6.64
N TRP A 768 -14.04 4.47 -7.40
CA TRP A 768 -13.69 5.79 -6.88
C TRP A 768 -14.72 6.36 -5.89
N THR A 769 -16.01 6.10 -6.11
CA THR A 769 -17.09 6.50 -5.19
C THR A 769 -16.94 5.82 -3.82
N MET A 770 -16.57 4.53 -3.79
CA MET A 770 -16.29 3.79 -2.57
C MET A 770 -15.05 4.30 -1.84
N GLU A 771 -13.95 4.58 -2.55
CA GLU A 771 -12.70 5.07 -1.91
C GLU A 771 -12.89 6.45 -1.26
N ARG A 772 -13.73 7.31 -1.86
CA ARG A 772 -14.06 8.63 -1.30
C ARG A 772 -14.91 8.53 -0.03
N LEU A 773 -15.95 7.69 -0.04
CA LEU A 773 -16.77 7.39 1.13
C LEU A 773 -15.93 6.89 2.32
N ILE A 774 -14.95 6.03 2.07
CA ILE A 774 -14.01 5.55 3.09
C ILE A 774 -13.16 6.70 3.66
N GLY A 775 -12.67 7.60 2.81
CA GLY A 775 -11.88 8.76 3.23
C GLY A 775 -12.64 9.70 4.16
N ASP A 776 -13.89 9.99 3.83
CA ASP A 776 -14.72 10.94 4.57
C ASP A 776 -15.20 10.35 5.90
N LEU A 777 -15.59 9.07 5.93
CA LEU A 777 -15.94 8.37 7.19
C LEU A 777 -14.77 8.26 8.17
N VAL A 778 -13.53 8.13 7.67
CA VAL A 778 -12.31 8.10 8.51
C VAL A 778 -12.03 9.46 9.15
N ALA A 779 -12.40 10.57 8.51
CA ALA A 779 -12.23 11.92 9.08
C ALA A 779 -13.15 12.18 10.29
N GLU A 780 -14.26 11.44 10.42
CA GLU A 780 -15.24 11.60 11.49
C GLU A 780 -14.91 10.81 12.79
N LEU A 781 -13.75 10.14 12.85
CA LEU A 781 -13.31 9.32 13.98
C LEU A 781 -12.96 10.14 15.24
N ARG A 782 -13.95 10.42 16.07
CA ARG A 782 -13.80 11.18 17.32
C ARG A 782 -13.40 10.36 18.55
N GLN A 783 -13.43 9.02 18.50
CA GLN A 783 -13.16 8.17 19.68
C GLN A 783 -12.09 7.09 19.42
N HIS A 784 -10.89 7.29 19.97
CA HIS A 784 -9.72 6.44 19.72
C HIS A 784 -9.75 5.08 20.45
N SER A 785 -10.62 4.89 21.45
CA SER A 785 -10.71 3.64 22.22
C SER A 785 -11.58 2.55 21.57
N LYS A 786 -12.51 2.92 20.66
CA LYS A 786 -13.37 1.99 19.92
C LYS A 786 -13.57 2.45 18.45
N PRO A 787 -12.50 2.68 17.67
CA PRO A 787 -12.57 3.38 16.39
C PRO A 787 -13.50 2.68 15.39
N TYR A 788 -13.48 1.35 15.28
CA TYR A 788 -14.35 0.62 14.34
C TYR A 788 -15.83 0.68 14.72
N ALA A 789 -16.18 0.67 16.01
CA ALA A 789 -17.57 0.83 16.44
C ALA A 789 -18.07 2.26 16.19
N ASN A 790 -17.20 3.26 16.43
CA ASN A 790 -17.47 4.66 16.11
C ASN A 790 -17.65 4.85 14.59
N LEU A 791 -16.77 4.25 13.75
CA LEU A 791 -16.87 4.26 12.30
C LEU A 791 -18.18 3.64 11.80
N SER A 792 -18.54 2.45 12.29
CA SER A 792 -19.81 1.79 11.93
C SER A 792 -21.03 2.63 12.31
N GLN A 793 -21.01 3.24 13.50
CA GLN A 793 -22.10 4.12 13.95
C GLN A 793 -22.20 5.40 13.10
N ARG A 794 -21.06 6.02 12.76
CA ARG A 794 -21.01 7.20 11.87
C ARG A 794 -21.49 6.86 10.46
N ALA A 795 -21.07 5.74 9.89
CA ALA A 795 -21.54 5.26 8.59
C ALA A 795 -23.05 5.01 8.58
N PHE A 796 -23.58 4.34 9.61
CA PHE A 796 -25.02 4.10 9.74
C PHE A 796 -25.82 5.40 9.87
N LEU A 797 -25.39 6.34 10.73
CA LEU A 797 -25.98 7.68 10.82
C LEU A 797 -25.93 8.43 9.49
N ARG A 798 -24.80 8.41 8.78
CA ARG A 798 -24.65 9.05 7.46
C ARG A 798 -25.63 8.45 6.45
N CYS A 799 -25.83 7.13 6.45
CA CYS A 799 -26.81 6.47 5.58
C CYS A 799 -28.26 6.87 5.93
N GLN A 800 -28.61 6.91 7.23
CA GLN A 800 -29.94 7.37 7.67
C GLN A 800 -30.20 8.83 7.32
N VAL A 801 -29.20 9.71 7.51
CA VAL A 801 -29.28 11.14 7.18
C VAL A 801 -29.38 11.35 5.66
N ASN A 802 -28.56 10.66 4.86
CA ASN A 802 -28.65 10.74 3.40
C ASN A 802 -29.98 10.20 2.87
N ALA A 803 -30.54 9.14 3.46
CA ALA A 803 -31.87 8.63 3.11
C ALA A 803 -32.97 9.63 3.48
N LEU A 804 -32.87 10.29 4.64
CA LEU A 804 -33.75 11.40 5.03
C LEU A 804 -33.66 12.58 4.06
N PHE A 805 -32.47 12.95 3.59
CA PHE A 805 -32.28 14.01 2.60
C PHE A 805 -32.80 13.62 1.21
N ALA A 806 -32.70 12.34 0.83
CA ALA A 806 -33.26 11.85 -0.43
C ALA A 806 -34.80 11.80 -0.41
N LEU A 807 -35.40 11.45 0.74
CA LEU A 807 -36.85 11.38 0.93
C LEU A 807 -37.50 12.76 1.20
N CYS A 808 -36.78 13.66 1.85
CA CYS A 808 -37.21 15.02 2.14
C CYS A 808 -36.03 16.00 1.94
N PRO A 809 -35.81 16.47 0.70
CA PRO A 809 -34.68 17.34 0.36
C PRO A 809 -34.60 18.61 1.21
N LEU A 810 -35.74 19.12 1.67
CA LEU A 810 -35.88 20.29 2.57
C LEU A 810 -35.19 20.13 3.94
N LEU A 811 -34.88 18.90 4.36
CA LEU A 811 -34.17 18.63 5.63
C LEU A 811 -32.64 18.65 5.48
N ASN A 812 -32.11 18.71 4.26
CA ASN A 812 -30.68 18.79 4.02
C ASN A 812 -30.18 20.21 4.34
N PRO A 813 -29.27 20.41 5.31
CA PRO A 813 -28.76 21.74 5.66
C PRO A 813 -27.95 22.38 4.52
N ASN A 814 -27.54 21.60 3.52
CA ASN A 814 -26.89 22.10 2.31
C ASN A 814 -27.89 22.28 1.13
N HIS A 815 -29.15 21.86 1.27
CA HIS A 815 -30.21 22.27 0.37
C HIS A 815 -30.57 23.72 0.67
N LYS A 816 -29.74 24.63 0.16
CA LYS A 816 -30.08 26.04 0.14
C LYS A 816 -31.41 26.20 -0.59
N PRO A 817 -32.43 26.86 0.00
CA PRO A 817 -33.42 27.54 -0.82
C PRO A 817 -32.69 28.61 -1.65
N ASP A 818 -33.28 29.05 -2.77
CA ASP A 818 -32.64 29.93 -3.77
C ASP A 818 -32.24 31.35 -3.26
N SER A 819 -32.35 31.60 -1.96
CA SER A 819 -32.20 32.89 -1.30
C SER A 819 -30.81 33.18 -0.70
N GLU A 820 -29.90 32.21 -0.57
CA GLU A 820 -28.53 32.45 -0.06
C GLU A 820 -27.52 32.74 -1.19
N LEU A 821 -27.80 33.79 -1.95
CA LEU A 821 -26.85 34.35 -2.91
C LEU A 821 -25.85 35.30 -2.22
N PRO A 822 -24.58 35.36 -2.66
CA PRO A 822 -23.58 36.26 -2.09
C PRO A 822 -24.04 37.73 -2.10
N ARG A 823 -23.75 38.47 -1.02
CA ARG A 823 -24.32 39.81 -0.78
C ARG A 823 -24.01 40.80 -1.93
N GLY A 824 -24.99 41.06 -2.78
CA GLY A 824 -24.89 41.94 -3.96
C GLY A 824 -24.64 41.20 -5.28
N ALA A 825 -24.96 39.91 -5.34
CA ALA A 825 -25.28 39.21 -6.59
C ALA A 825 -26.69 39.62 -7.09
N GLU A 826 -26.92 39.52 -8.41
CA GLU A 826 -28.16 39.91 -9.07
C GLU A 826 -28.66 38.77 -9.96
N VAL A 827 -29.89 38.29 -9.73
CA VAL A 827 -30.50 37.19 -10.50
C VAL A 827 -31.05 37.76 -11.80
N ILE A 828 -30.62 37.20 -12.93
CA ILE A 828 -31.06 37.65 -14.27
C ILE A 828 -32.10 36.70 -14.90
N GLY A 829 -32.49 35.65 -14.18
CA GLY A 829 -33.46 34.62 -14.58
C GLY A 829 -32.82 33.37 -15.19
N ASP A 830 -33.60 32.31 -15.34
CA ASP A 830 -33.19 31.03 -15.93
C ASP A 830 -31.97 30.38 -15.24
N GLU A 831 -31.88 30.50 -13.91
CA GLU A 831 -30.74 30.11 -13.06
C GLU A 831 -29.41 30.87 -13.30
N TYR A 832 -29.38 31.87 -14.19
CA TYR A 832 -28.22 32.74 -14.37
C TYR A 832 -28.16 33.83 -13.28
N VAL A 833 -26.95 34.06 -12.74
CA VAL A 833 -26.71 35.03 -11.66
C VAL A 833 -25.44 35.84 -11.91
N LEU A 834 -25.56 37.18 -11.94
CA LEU A 834 -24.40 38.08 -11.88
C LEU A 834 -23.82 38.08 -10.47
N LEU A 835 -22.51 37.83 -10.33
CA LEU A 835 -21.84 37.79 -9.04
C LEU A 835 -21.01 39.05 -8.78
N ARG A 836 -20.90 39.44 -7.51
CA ARG A 836 -20.31 40.72 -7.09
C ARG A 836 -18.82 40.84 -7.40
N ALA A 837 -18.52 41.47 -8.53
CA ALA A 837 -17.25 42.11 -8.87
C ALA A 837 -17.52 43.13 -9.99
N LEU A 838 -17.82 44.37 -9.59
CA LEU A 838 -18.52 45.38 -10.38
C LEU A 838 -17.75 46.71 -10.31
N ASP A 839 -17.73 47.48 -11.39
CA ASP A 839 -17.15 48.83 -11.41
C ASP A 839 -17.86 49.78 -10.43
N ASN A 840 -17.14 50.72 -9.81
CA ASN A 840 -17.75 51.64 -8.84
C ASN A 840 -18.62 52.72 -9.51
N CYS A 841 -18.31 53.08 -10.75
CA CYS A 841 -19.02 54.06 -11.57
C CYS A 841 -19.01 53.62 -13.05
N PRO A 842 -19.90 54.15 -13.91
CA PRO A 842 -19.84 53.90 -15.35
C PRO A 842 -18.59 54.52 -15.99
N TRP A 843 -17.90 53.76 -16.85
CA TRP A 843 -16.72 54.20 -17.60
C TRP A 843 -17.05 54.37 -19.09
N PRO A 844 -16.42 55.32 -19.81
CA PRO A 844 -16.47 55.35 -21.26
C PRO A 844 -15.81 54.10 -21.85
N VAL A 845 -16.40 53.58 -22.93
CA VAL A 845 -15.88 52.44 -23.71
C VAL A 845 -14.97 52.93 -24.85
N SER A 846 -14.22 52.03 -25.51
CA SER A 846 -13.50 52.39 -26.75
C SER A 846 -14.46 52.56 -27.94
N GLN A 847 -13.98 53.09 -29.07
CA GLN A 847 -14.83 53.26 -30.26
C GLN A 847 -15.30 51.93 -30.85
N ASP A 848 -14.46 50.89 -30.82
CA ASP A 848 -14.80 49.55 -31.31
C ASP A 848 -15.85 48.89 -30.40
N GLU A 849 -15.68 49.02 -29.08
CA GLU A 849 -16.69 48.61 -28.10
C GLU A 849 -18.00 49.38 -28.28
N ALA A 850 -17.95 50.71 -28.46
CA ALA A 850 -19.13 51.53 -28.72
C ALA A 850 -19.87 51.12 -30.00
N SER A 851 -19.12 50.79 -31.07
CA SER A 851 -19.67 50.32 -32.34
C SER A 851 -20.37 48.98 -32.16
N ALA A 852 -19.79 48.01 -31.43
CA ALA A 852 -20.43 46.73 -31.15
C ALA A 852 -21.71 46.88 -30.29
N PHE A 853 -21.77 47.86 -29.40
CA PHE A 853 -23.01 48.21 -28.70
C PHE A 853 -24.04 48.88 -29.62
N HIS A 854 -23.60 49.76 -30.53
CA HIS A 854 -24.47 50.40 -31.52
C HIS A 854 -25.12 49.36 -32.45
N ASP A 855 -24.32 48.45 -33.01
CA ASP A 855 -24.80 47.35 -33.87
C ASP A 855 -25.85 46.48 -33.15
N PHE A 856 -25.58 46.09 -31.89
CA PHE A 856 -26.53 45.32 -31.08
C PHE A 856 -27.85 46.08 -30.81
N PHE A 857 -27.80 47.39 -30.58
CA PHE A 857 -29.02 48.19 -30.45
C PHE A 857 -29.75 48.40 -31.78
N ALA A 858 -29.04 48.52 -32.89
CA ALA A 858 -29.63 48.60 -34.22
C ALA A 858 -30.35 47.28 -34.60
N GLU A 859 -29.80 46.12 -34.21
CA GLU A 859 -30.42 44.81 -34.39
C GLU A 859 -31.62 44.58 -33.45
N THR A 860 -31.49 44.92 -32.16
CA THR A 860 -32.48 44.53 -31.12
C THR A 860 -33.52 45.58 -30.78
N GLU A 861 -33.21 46.88 -30.87
CA GLU A 861 -34.08 48.00 -30.50
C GLU A 861 -33.92 49.18 -31.49
N PRO A 862 -34.42 49.07 -32.75
CA PRO A 862 -34.05 49.93 -33.90
C PRO A 862 -34.43 51.42 -33.87
N GLY A 863 -34.73 51.97 -32.68
CA GLY A 863 -35.03 53.40 -32.46
C GLY A 863 -34.19 54.06 -31.37
N ILE A 864 -33.24 53.34 -30.75
CA ILE A 864 -32.36 53.88 -29.68
C ILE A 864 -31.10 54.55 -30.24
N VAL A 865 -30.64 54.14 -31.42
CA VAL A 865 -29.42 54.63 -32.07
C VAL A 865 -29.69 55.09 -33.50
N ASP A 866 -29.06 56.18 -33.92
CA ASP A 866 -29.07 56.64 -35.31
C ASP A 866 -28.03 55.85 -36.10
N ALA A 867 -28.45 55.21 -37.20
CA ALA A 867 -27.58 54.45 -38.10
C ALA A 867 -26.42 55.30 -38.67
N ALA A 868 -26.63 56.60 -38.86
CA ALA A 868 -25.59 57.51 -39.36
C ALA A 868 -24.51 57.89 -38.32
N ALA A 869 -24.73 57.56 -37.04
CA ALA A 869 -23.88 58.01 -35.93
C ALA A 869 -22.93 56.93 -35.36
N ARG A 870 -22.85 55.74 -35.97
CA ARG A 870 -22.06 54.58 -35.48
C ARG A 870 -20.64 54.96 -35.07
N ASP A 871 -19.90 55.64 -35.94
CA ASP A 871 -18.49 55.99 -35.73
C ASP A 871 -18.28 57.21 -34.81
N THR A 872 -19.37 57.84 -34.32
CA THR A 872 -19.35 58.92 -33.32
C THR A 872 -20.14 58.57 -32.06
N TYR A 873 -20.66 57.34 -31.96
CA TYR A 873 -21.44 56.87 -30.84
C TYR A 873 -20.56 56.74 -29.58
N MET A 874 -21.02 57.30 -28.47
CA MET A 874 -20.28 57.37 -27.21
C MET A 874 -21.14 56.83 -26.07
N LEU A 875 -20.72 55.71 -25.49
CA LEU A 875 -21.44 55.03 -24.40
C LEU A 875 -20.60 55.01 -23.11
N LYS A 876 -21.28 55.04 -21.96
CA LYS A 876 -20.67 54.75 -20.66
C LYS A 876 -21.35 53.55 -20.02
N VAL A 877 -20.61 52.46 -19.82
CA VAL A 877 -21.14 51.22 -19.24
C VAL A 877 -20.55 50.95 -17.87
N ARG A 878 -21.28 50.18 -17.06
CA ARG A 878 -20.81 49.72 -15.75
C ARG A 878 -20.49 48.23 -15.83
N ARG A 879 -19.20 47.89 -15.82
CA ARG A 879 -18.71 46.54 -16.09
C ARG A 879 -18.85 45.60 -14.89
N TRP A 880 -19.24 44.38 -15.17
CA TRP A 880 -19.30 43.24 -14.26
C TRP A 880 -18.30 42.17 -14.69
N ASP A 881 -17.67 41.50 -13.71
CA ASP A 881 -16.68 40.45 -13.93
C ASP A 881 -17.30 39.06 -14.11
N ARG A 882 -18.34 38.74 -13.34
CA ARG A 882 -18.72 37.33 -13.09
C ARG A 882 -20.17 37.03 -13.40
N LEU A 883 -20.37 35.95 -14.14
CA LEU A 883 -21.67 35.35 -14.42
C LEU A 883 -21.63 33.88 -14.00
N GLN A 884 -22.57 33.46 -13.17
CA GLN A 884 -22.83 32.06 -12.89
C GLN A 884 -23.85 31.51 -13.89
N LEU A 885 -23.55 30.34 -14.45
CA LEU A 885 -24.39 29.59 -15.38
C LEU A 885 -25.26 28.55 -14.62
N PRO A 886 -26.36 28.04 -15.22
CA PRO A 886 -27.22 27.01 -14.62
C PRO A 886 -26.47 25.74 -14.21
N ASN A 887 -25.48 25.34 -15.01
CA ASN A 887 -24.60 24.19 -14.72
C ASN A 887 -23.59 24.43 -13.56
N GLY A 888 -23.70 25.55 -12.83
CA GLY A 888 -22.86 25.91 -11.69
C GLY A 888 -21.48 26.46 -12.07
N GLN A 889 -21.14 26.56 -13.36
CA GLN A 889 -19.89 27.18 -13.79
C GLN A 889 -19.95 28.70 -13.61
N VAL A 890 -18.83 29.30 -13.20
CA VAL A 890 -18.69 30.77 -13.09
C VAL A 890 -17.75 31.27 -14.17
N VAL A 891 -18.32 31.96 -15.15
CA VAL A 891 -17.62 32.74 -16.18
C VAL A 891 -16.97 33.96 -15.53
N LYS A 892 -15.81 34.38 -16.04
CA LYS A 892 -15.11 35.62 -15.66
C LYS A 892 -14.93 36.54 -16.85
N SER A 893 -14.48 37.76 -16.60
CA SER A 893 -14.22 38.77 -17.64
C SER A 893 -12.72 38.93 -17.91
N ALA A 894 -12.34 39.20 -19.16
CA ALA A 894 -10.98 39.65 -19.50
C ALA A 894 -10.60 40.90 -18.71
N TRP A 895 -11.55 41.83 -18.50
CA TRP A 895 -11.36 43.04 -17.71
C TRP A 895 -10.77 42.80 -16.31
N LYS A 896 -11.21 41.80 -15.54
CA LYS A 896 -10.58 41.48 -14.23
C LYS A 896 -9.58 40.33 -14.28
N GLU A 897 -9.66 39.44 -15.26
CA GLU A 897 -8.74 38.31 -15.37
C GLU A 897 -7.38 38.71 -15.95
N ASN A 898 -7.32 39.67 -16.89
CA ASN A 898 -6.06 40.22 -17.45
C ASN A 898 -5.32 41.15 -16.47
N ASN A 899 -6.02 41.71 -15.48
CA ASN A 899 -5.41 42.46 -14.37
C ASN A 899 -4.60 41.56 -13.39
N ARG A 900 -4.51 40.25 -13.66
CA ARG A 900 -3.68 39.30 -12.92
C ARG A 900 -2.37 39.10 -13.70
N PRO A 901 -1.19 39.29 -13.09
CA PRO A 901 0.07 39.26 -13.84
C PRO A 901 0.31 37.90 -14.50
N LEU A 902 0.83 37.92 -15.73
CA LEU A 902 1.17 36.76 -16.58
C LEU A 902 1.86 35.62 -15.82
N MET A 903 2.78 35.98 -14.92
CA MET A 903 3.54 35.06 -14.08
C MET A 903 2.68 34.20 -13.11
N SER A 904 1.38 34.47 -13.00
CA SER A 904 0.41 33.70 -12.20
C SER A 904 -0.33 32.60 -12.98
N LEU A 905 -0.41 32.68 -14.32
CA LEU A 905 -0.96 31.60 -15.16
C LEU A 905 -0.17 30.31 -15.01
N ARG A 906 1.15 30.45 -14.91
CA ARG A 906 2.14 29.38 -14.81
C ARG A 906 2.08 28.60 -13.47
N LEU A 907 1.04 28.84 -12.65
CA LEU A 907 0.79 28.22 -11.35
C LEU A 907 -0.57 27.49 -11.21
N GLY A 908 -1.51 27.63 -12.15
CA GLY A 908 -2.78 26.88 -12.13
C GLY A 908 -4.06 27.71 -12.33
N LEU A 909 -3.95 28.95 -12.82
CA LEU A 909 -5.11 29.79 -13.08
C LEU A 909 -5.90 29.27 -14.30
N ARG A 910 -6.91 28.44 -14.03
CA ARG A 910 -7.97 28.09 -14.97
C ARG A 910 -8.65 29.38 -15.46
N ILE A 911 -8.32 29.80 -16.69
CA ILE A 911 -8.99 30.88 -17.42
C ILE A 911 -10.49 30.56 -17.49
N ARG A 912 -11.37 31.51 -17.14
CA ARG A 912 -12.83 31.28 -17.13
C ARG A 912 -13.61 32.27 -17.99
N ARG A 913 -12.93 33.07 -18.79
CA ARG A 913 -13.55 34.04 -19.72
C ARG A 913 -13.82 33.51 -21.12
N CYS A 914 -13.28 32.34 -21.49
CA CYS A 914 -13.62 31.70 -22.76
C CYS A 914 -14.91 30.89 -22.62
N VAL A 915 -15.86 31.12 -23.50
CA VAL A 915 -17.22 30.56 -23.42
C VAL A 915 -17.68 29.96 -24.74
N LYS A 916 -18.48 28.89 -24.61
CA LYS A 916 -19.33 28.34 -25.67
C LYS A 916 -20.71 28.97 -25.53
N PHE A 917 -21.20 29.60 -26.59
CA PHE A 917 -22.51 30.25 -26.64
C PHE A 917 -23.26 29.89 -27.91
N THR A 918 -24.57 30.07 -27.89
CA THR A 918 -25.46 29.81 -29.04
C THR A 918 -26.06 31.11 -29.52
N ASP A 919 -25.88 31.42 -30.80
CA ASP A 919 -26.27 32.68 -31.43
C ASP A 919 -26.84 32.35 -32.82
N ASP A 920 -28.01 32.89 -33.18
CA ASP A 920 -28.76 32.56 -34.41
C ASP A 920 -28.97 31.05 -34.71
N GLY A 921 -28.85 30.19 -33.67
CA GLY A 921 -28.93 28.73 -33.77
C GLY A 921 -27.59 28.02 -33.95
N GLU A 922 -26.51 28.75 -34.27
CA GLU A 922 -25.16 28.22 -34.39
C GLU A 922 -24.40 28.26 -33.05
N THR A 923 -23.33 27.46 -32.94
CA THR A 923 -22.52 27.34 -31.71
C THR A 923 -21.14 27.97 -31.90
N HIS A 924 -20.91 29.06 -31.19
CA HIS A 924 -19.69 29.86 -31.28
C HIS A 924 -18.85 29.74 -29.99
N MET A 925 -17.56 30.07 -30.13
CA MET A 925 -16.62 30.20 -29.02
C MET A 925 -16.18 31.67 -28.94
N GLY A 926 -16.01 32.22 -27.74
CA GLY A 926 -15.69 33.63 -27.56
C GLY A 926 -14.95 33.95 -26.25
N GLU A 927 -14.13 35.01 -26.27
CA GLU A 927 -13.54 35.61 -25.06
C GLU A 927 -14.46 36.71 -24.51
N VAL A 928 -15.05 36.52 -23.33
CA VAL A 928 -15.83 37.55 -22.64
C VAL A 928 -14.91 38.68 -22.16
N ARG A 929 -15.06 39.87 -22.75
CA ARG A 929 -14.33 41.09 -22.36
C ARG A 929 -14.85 41.61 -21.02
N TYR A 930 -16.17 41.76 -20.90
CA TYR A 930 -16.92 42.04 -19.67
C TYR A 930 -18.42 41.83 -19.85
N PHE A 931 -19.16 41.75 -18.73
CA PHE A 931 -20.62 41.82 -18.72
C PHE A 931 -21.08 43.26 -18.42
N ALA A 932 -22.23 43.66 -18.95
CA ALA A 932 -22.83 44.98 -18.69
C ALA A 932 -24.36 44.87 -18.56
N GLN A 933 -24.96 45.80 -17.83
CA GLN A 933 -26.41 46.04 -17.88
C GLN A 933 -26.68 47.28 -18.72
N VAL A 934 -27.52 47.16 -19.74
CA VAL A 934 -27.80 48.23 -20.70
C VAL A 934 -29.29 48.34 -21.03
N GLY A 935 -29.68 49.47 -21.65
CA GLY A 935 -31.08 49.80 -21.95
C GLY A 935 -31.92 50.16 -20.71
N GLN A 936 -33.13 50.69 -20.93
CA GLN A 936 -34.05 51.04 -19.83
C GLN A 936 -34.54 49.80 -19.05
N ALA A 937 -34.63 48.65 -19.72
CA ALA A 937 -34.99 47.36 -19.12
C ALA A 937 -33.86 46.66 -18.35
N ARG A 938 -32.65 47.25 -18.29
CA ARG A 938 -31.44 46.68 -17.63
C ARG A 938 -31.07 45.27 -18.14
N ARG A 939 -31.19 45.05 -19.46
CA ARG A 939 -30.81 43.79 -20.10
C ARG A 939 -29.34 43.49 -19.82
N THR A 940 -29.05 42.25 -19.39
CA THR A 940 -27.67 41.83 -19.09
C THR A 940 -27.05 41.22 -20.33
N VAL A 941 -25.99 41.84 -20.81
CA VAL A 941 -25.27 41.46 -22.04
C VAL A 941 -23.80 41.16 -21.73
N ALA A 942 -23.17 40.37 -22.59
CA ALA A 942 -21.74 40.10 -22.59
C ALA A 942 -21.12 40.74 -23.84
N LEU A 943 -20.07 41.54 -23.66
CA LEU A 943 -19.20 41.92 -24.78
C LEU A 943 -18.19 40.79 -24.98
N VAL A 944 -18.12 40.23 -26.20
CA VAL A 944 -17.36 39.02 -26.51
C VAL A 944 -16.55 39.21 -27.79
N SER A 945 -15.25 38.87 -27.75
CA SER A 945 -14.44 38.68 -28.95
C SER A 945 -14.69 37.27 -29.49
N VAL A 946 -15.28 37.14 -30.67
CA VAL A 946 -15.69 35.84 -31.24
C VAL A 946 -14.52 35.17 -31.98
N PHE A 947 -14.27 33.89 -31.69
CA PHE A 947 -13.28 33.10 -32.44
C PHE A 947 -13.86 32.73 -33.81
N GLY A 948 -12.98 32.59 -34.81
CA GLY A 948 -13.37 32.26 -36.18
C GLY A 948 -13.90 30.82 -36.37
N PRO A 949 -14.15 30.43 -37.63
CA PRO A 949 -14.66 29.10 -37.98
C PRO A 949 -13.67 28.00 -37.57
N ARG A 950 -14.17 26.77 -37.42
CA ARG A 950 -13.32 25.61 -37.11
C ARG A 950 -12.66 25.04 -38.35
N ASP A 951 -11.50 24.43 -38.17
CA ASP A 951 -10.90 23.54 -39.17
C ASP A 951 -11.69 22.22 -39.24
N GLU A 952 -12.62 22.12 -40.20
CA GLU A 952 -13.48 20.95 -40.40
C GLU A 952 -12.71 19.72 -40.92
N ASP A 953 -11.66 19.91 -41.72
CA ASP A 953 -10.85 18.79 -42.24
C ASP A 953 -10.09 18.10 -41.10
N LEU A 954 -9.49 18.90 -40.20
CA LEU A 954 -8.84 18.40 -38.98
C LEU A 954 -9.84 17.82 -37.98
N TYR A 955 -10.99 18.48 -37.80
CA TYR A 955 -12.04 17.99 -36.91
C TYR A 955 -12.55 16.60 -37.35
N ALA A 956 -12.73 16.40 -38.66
CA ALA A 956 -13.10 15.11 -39.23
C ALA A 956 -11.97 14.05 -39.12
N ASP A 957 -10.73 14.38 -39.51
CA ASP A 957 -9.62 13.41 -39.48
C ASP A 957 -9.23 12.98 -38.04
N SER A 958 -9.49 13.85 -37.06
CA SER A 958 -9.33 13.57 -35.63
C SER A 958 -10.50 12.82 -34.98
N TYR A 959 -11.50 12.36 -35.75
CA TYR A 959 -12.74 11.75 -35.23
C TYR A 959 -13.43 12.63 -34.18
N GLU A 960 -13.55 13.93 -34.46
CA GLU A 960 -14.16 14.94 -33.58
C GLU A 960 -13.44 15.07 -32.21
N THR A 961 -12.11 14.93 -32.18
CA THR A 961 -11.32 15.08 -30.93
C THR A 961 -10.52 16.38 -30.85
N VAL A 962 -10.25 17.03 -31.98
CA VAL A 962 -9.48 18.29 -32.10
C VAL A 962 -10.30 19.32 -32.87
N ASP A 963 -10.85 20.32 -32.18
CA ASP A 963 -11.52 21.51 -32.75
C ASP A 963 -10.54 22.68 -32.64
N LEU A 964 -10.12 23.25 -33.78
CA LEU A 964 -9.09 24.29 -33.90
C LEU A 964 -9.72 25.54 -34.55
N ARG A 965 -9.53 26.74 -33.95
CA ARG A 965 -10.18 27.99 -34.38
C ARG A 965 -9.25 29.21 -34.28
N PRO A 966 -9.28 30.17 -35.23
CA PRO A 966 -8.46 31.37 -35.13
C PRO A 966 -9.03 32.41 -34.17
N TYR A 967 -8.17 33.15 -33.47
CA TYR A 967 -8.59 34.30 -32.65
C TYR A 967 -8.58 35.60 -33.48
N ARG A 968 -9.56 36.47 -33.26
CA ARG A 968 -9.79 37.68 -34.06
C ARG A 968 -9.71 39.00 -33.27
N GLY A 969 -9.48 38.95 -31.96
CA GLY A 969 -9.29 40.13 -31.14
C GLY A 969 -10.41 41.16 -31.22
N ASP A 970 -10.04 42.43 -31.13
CA ASP A 970 -11.00 43.53 -31.09
C ASP A 970 -11.72 43.77 -32.45
N GLU A 971 -11.23 43.20 -33.55
CA GLU A 971 -11.89 43.23 -34.87
C GLU A 971 -13.18 42.37 -34.94
N ALA A 972 -13.39 41.47 -33.97
CA ALA A 972 -14.55 40.58 -33.89
C ALA A 972 -15.33 40.72 -32.57
N LEU A 973 -15.41 41.94 -32.04
CA LEU A 973 -16.27 42.26 -30.90
C LEU A 973 -17.76 42.19 -31.29
N ARG A 974 -18.52 41.31 -30.64
CA ARG A 974 -19.98 41.25 -30.69
C ARG A 974 -20.54 41.38 -29.28
N VAL A 975 -21.64 42.10 -29.13
CA VAL A 975 -22.43 42.09 -27.88
C VAL A 975 -23.49 41.00 -28.01
N ILE A 976 -23.52 40.07 -27.05
CA ILE A 976 -24.47 38.95 -27.02
C ILE A 976 -25.30 38.98 -25.74
N ASP A 977 -26.49 38.37 -25.75
CA ASP A 977 -27.26 38.17 -24.53
C ASP A 977 -26.49 37.23 -23.58
N ALA A 978 -26.36 37.59 -22.29
CA ALA A 978 -25.60 36.78 -21.34
C ALA A 978 -26.17 35.35 -21.17
N LYS A 979 -27.45 35.13 -21.46
CA LYS A 979 -28.12 33.80 -21.40
C LYS A 979 -27.84 32.90 -22.61
N SER A 980 -27.22 33.43 -23.67
CA SER A 980 -26.73 32.63 -24.80
C SER A 980 -25.60 31.66 -24.38
N ILE A 981 -24.85 32.01 -23.34
CA ILE A 981 -23.68 31.28 -22.85
C ILE A 981 -24.11 29.95 -22.22
N LYS A 982 -23.53 28.84 -22.70
CA LYS A 982 -23.85 27.47 -22.26
C LYS A 982 -22.75 26.84 -21.38
N ALA A 983 -21.48 27.11 -21.66
CA ALA A 983 -20.37 26.56 -20.89
C ALA A 983 -19.10 27.43 -20.97
N VAL A 984 -18.22 27.27 -19.98
CA VAL A 984 -16.82 27.72 -20.01
C VAL A 984 -15.97 26.67 -20.72
N VAL A 985 -15.21 27.08 -21.73
CA VAL A 985 -14.30 26.23 -22.50
C VAL A 985 -12.84 26.60 -22.27
N GLY A 986 -11.93 25.62 -22.37
CA GLY A 986 -10.50 25.91 -22.48
C GLY A 986 -10.14 26.23 -23.92
N MET A 987 -9.36 27.28 -24.15
CA MET A 987 -8.79 27.63 -25.46
C MET A 987 -7.26 27.61 -25.33
N ILE A 988 -6.59 26.74 -26.09
CA ILE A 988 -5.14 26.50 -26.00
C ILE A 988 -4.48 26.86 -27.33
N PRO A 989 -3.48 27.77 -27.39
CA PRO A 989 -2.83 28.12 -28.66
C PRO A 989 -2.15 26.91 -29.32
N ASP A 990 -2.26 26.80 -30.65
CA ASP A 990 -1.60 25.77 -31.47
C ASP A 990 -0.14 26.13 -31.79
N GLU A 991 0.18 27.42 -31.78
CA GLU A 991 1.53 27.98 -31.89
C GLU A 991 1.66 29.16 -30.91
N VAL A 992 2.83 29.26 -30.28
CA VAL A 992 3.20 30.33 -29.35
C VAL A 992 4.49 30.94 -29.86
N ASP A 993 4.50 32.24 -30.12
CA ASP A 993 5.67 32.92 -30.67
C ASP A 993 6.82 32.95 -29.62
N ASP A 994 8.01 32.49 -30.00
CA ASP A 994 9.12 32.24 -29.06
C ASP A 994 9.83 33.53 -28.60
N ASP A 995 9.69 34.64 -29.35
CA ASP A 995 10.37 35.92 -29.10
C ASP A 995 9.68 36.81 -28.04
N LEU A 996 8.62 36.33 -27.38
CA LEU A 996 7.75 37.15 -26.52
C LEU A 996 8.25 37.33 -25.07
N ASP A 997 8.40 38.58 -24.64
CA ASP A 997 8.71 38.97 -23.26
C ASP A 997 7.49 38.79 -22.32
N PRO A 998 7.52 37.82 -21.36
CA PRO A 998 6.39 37.56 -20.48
C PRO A 998 6.19 38.61 -19.37
N THR A 999 6.98 39.69 -19.35
CA THR A 999 6.90 40.75 -18.34
C THR A 999 6.12 41.98 -18.80
N THR A 1000 5.91 42.15 -20.10
CA THR A 1000 5.34 43.35 -20.72
C THR A 1000 3.97 43.13 -21.36
N ASP A 1001 3.66 41.93 -21.85
CA ASP A 1001 2.42 41.67 -22.61
C ASP A 1001 1.28 41.02 -21.79
N TYR A 1002 0.32 41.83 -21.34
CA TYR A 1002 -0.79 41.39 -20.47
C TYR A 1002 -1.96 40.73 -21.24
N GLN A 1003 -1.82 40.46 -22.54
CA GLN A 1003 -2.92 40.10 -23.44
C GLN A 1003 -2.75 38.70 -24.06
N HIS A 1004 -3.04 37.66 -23.28
CA HIS A 1004 -2.77 36.24 -23.60
C HIS A 1004 -3.29 35.69 -24.95
N PHE A 1005 -4.25 36.35 -25.60
CA PHE A 1005 -4.81 35.94 -26.89
C PHE A 1005 -4.25 36.69 -28.10
N HIS A 1006 -3.43 37.73 -27.90
CA HIS A 1006 -2.86 38.53 -28.99
C HIS A 1006 -1.56 37.90 -29.55
N LEU A 1007 -1.27 36.65 -29.18
CA LEU A 1007 0.04 35.98 -29.29
C LEU A 1007 0.00 34.65 -30.09
N GLY A 1008 -1.18 34.16 -30.44
CA GLY A 1008 -1.38 32.94 -31.21
C GLY A 1008 -2.40 33.18 -32.32
N ARG A 1009 -2.18 32.56 -33.49
CA ARG A 1009 -3.14 32.68 -34.61
C ARG A 1009 -4.33 31.74 -34.44
N GLU A 1010 -4.10 30.54 -33.94
CA GLU A 1010 -5.11 29.47 -33.81
C GLU A 1010 -5.10 28.84 -32.41
N TYR A 1011 -6.28 28.43 -31.95
CA TYR A 1011 -6.55 27.92 -30.60
C TYR A 1011 -7.43 26.68 -30.65
N ALA A 1012 -7.01 25.61 -29.98
CA ALA A 1012 -7.79 24.39 -29.81
C ALA A 1012 -8.76 24.47 -28.63
N VAL A 1013 -9.99 24.01 -28.87
CA VAL A 1013 -11.06 23.92 -27.87
C VAL A 1013 -10.86 22.66 -27.02
N VAL A 1014 -10.83 22.84 -25.70
CA VAL A 1014 -10.79 21.75 -24.71
C VAL A 1014 -11.96 21.87 -23.74
N GLU A 1015 -12.92 20.96 -23.88
CA GLU A 1015 -14.06 20.83 -22.96
C GLU A 1015 -13.69 19.91 -21.77
N LYS A 1016 -14.15 20.24 -20.55
CA LYS A 1016 -13.95 19.38 -19.36
C LYS A 1016 -14.72 18.08 -19.56
N MET A 1017 -14.04 16.93 -19.48
CA MET A 1017 -14.68 15.60 -19.44
C MET A 1017 -15.81 15.59 -18.40
N GLY A 1018 -16.94 14.94 -18.71
CA GLY A 1018 -18.17 14.94 -17.91
C GLY A 1018 -18.08 14.38 -16.48
N PHE A 1019 -16.89 14.01 -16.02
CA PHE A 1019 -16.63 13.59 -14.65
C PHE A 1019 -16.61 14.79 -13.69
N ASP A 1020 -17.77 15.15 -13.15
CA ASP A 1020 -17.87 16.14 -12.09
C ASP A 1020 -17.95 15.47 -10.72
N GLY A 1021 -16.79 15.42 -10.03
CA GLY A 1021 -16.70 14.92 -8.66
C GLY A 1021 -17.40 15.79 -7.61
N GLY A 1022 -17.99 16.92 -8.02
CA GLY A 1022 -18.84 17.79 -7.21
C GLY A 1022 -20.33 17.43 -7.27
N ILE A 1023 -20.86 16.90 -8.37
CA ILE A 1023 -22.33 16.70 -8.51
C ILE A 1023 -22.89 15.62 -7.58
N LEU A 1024 -22.09 14.61 -7.22
CA LEU A 1024 -22.44 13.61 -6.19
C LEU A 1024 -22.21 14.10 -4.75
N VAL A 1025 -21.70 15.32 -4.57
CA VAL A 1025 -21.42 15.92 -3.26
C VAL A 1025 -22.34 17.12 -3.10
N GLY A 1026 -23.39 16.97 -2.27
CA GLY A 1026 -24.29 18.07 -1.93
C GLY A 1026 -23.67 19.20 -1.11
N ASP A 1027 -22.36 19.47 -1.21
CA ASP A 1027 -21.69 20.66 -0.68
C ASP A 1027 -21.54 21.70 -1.81
N ARG A 1028 -22.63 22.43 -2.10
CA ARG A 1028 -22.52 23.72 -2.82
C ARG A 1028 -21.97 24.76 -1.85
N ASP A 1029 -20.66 24.84 -1.68
CA ASP A 1029 -20.00 25.81 -0.79
C ASP A 1029 -20.27 27.26 -1.27
N PRO A 1030 -20.93 28.15 -0.48
CA PRO A 1030 -21.31 29.50 -0.94
C PRO A 1030 -20.13 30.47 -1.05
N GLU A 1031 -19.13 30.32 -0.18
CA GLU A 1031 -18.03 31.29 -0.03
C GLU A 1031 -16.70 30.57 0.25
N GLY A 1032 -16.02 30.12 -0.80
CA GLY A 1032 -14.73 29.46 -0.65
C GLY A 1032 -13.92 29.31 -1.94
N GLU A 1033 -12.79 30.00 -2.04
CA GLU A 1033 -11.79 29.72 -3.08
C GLU A 1033 -11.13 28.35 -2.81
N VAL A 1034 -11.59 27.32 -3.52
CA VAL A 1034 -10.98 25.98 -3.51
C VAL A 1034 -10.68 25.56 -4.95
N GLU A 1035 -9.39 25.33 -5.24
CA GLU A 1035 -8.88 25.07 -6.60
C GLU A 1035 -9.09 23.60 -7.03
N GLU A 1036 -9.74 23.40 -8.19
CA GLU A 1036 -9.88 22.12 -8.93
C GLU A 1036 -8.74 21.89 -9.93
#